data_AF-A0A160TN24-F1
#
_entry.id   AF-A0A160TN24-F1
#
_cell.length_a   1.000
_cell.length_b   1.000
_cell.length_c   1.000
_cell.angle_alpha   90.00
_cell.angle_beta   90.00
_cell.angle_gamma   90.00
#
_symmetry.space_group_name_H-M   'P 1'
#
loop_
_entity.id
_entity.type
_entity.pdbx_description
1 polymer ?
#
loop_
_entity_poly.entity_id
_entity_poly.type
_entity_poly.pdbx_seq_one_letter_code
_entity_poly.pdbx_strand_id
1 'polypeptide(L)'
;MRHLHAWLLAGTALCSPFAANAAVTTDKPAAAADTAPDSAVPDEAPAADAPSADIIVIGRGETRQVQRISQVDIERLAAGTSPLKAIEKLPSVNFQSADAFGAYEWSERVSIRSFNQNQIGFTLDGIPLGDGSYGNTNGLHVSRAISSENIGQTIVSQGAGSIGTQATNNLGGTIEFFSSDPKPTFGMTLNGTYGSQNTVRAFGRLDTGVLGENGSSAYVSYGYLDTEKWKGFGSQRQHQVNAKFVAPIADVRLVGTFDFSDRRENDYQDLSLDMIRRLGLNNDNISNNYPLAVAIADVLAYNGAHPTAPLPYPAPYATADDVYYNAAGLRVDYLASLGIETAKDAPIHGELKAYYHSNHGQGIWFTPYTATPGGAPLSVRTTEYDIRRKGVFGSIGGKLGFNDITVGGWYEKNDFRQARRFYGLTSRMTPTRDSLEFQSNPFFTQWDFKYGTETIQYYVQDKIALGNLTIDFGWKGFDVRNSATPIVSGGLAAGKIKVTDWFQPHGGFNYKLSESAELFGDFTQVKRAFVSSATTGPFATTQPGFNALLTTSKLKPEESNTYELGGRFKNRWFNGLIAAYYVDFRNRLLGVTTGAGIVGNPVILQNVGAVRSYGFEAAGEAKLGHGFGVFASYSYNDSTYRDNVSATVLTKGKTTVDSPKHLAKGEITYDKGMFFGRIGANYMSKRYFTYTNDQSVPEQVIFDATLGARVTLPGERKVEVQLNATNLFDRKYISTIGSNGFGNSGDNQTLLAGAPQQFFVTVKTGF
;
A
#
# COMPACT_ATOMS: atom_id res chain seq x y z
N MET A 1 -2.36 43.73 -33.91
CA MET A 1 -0.92 44.08 -34.04
C MET A 1 -0.22 43.74 -32.74
N ARG A 2 0.89 42.99 -32.83
CA ARG A 2 1.98 42.71 -31.86
C ARG A 2 1.57 42.00 -30.54
N HIS A 3 1.67 40.65 -30.47
CA HIS A 3 2.84 39.79 -30.09
C HIS A 3 2.80 39.40 -28.60
N LEU A 4 3.17 38.21 -28.10
CA LEU A 4 3.36 36.82 -28.59
C LEU A 4 3.77 35.95 -27.36
N HIS A 5 3.77 34.61 -27.53
CA HIS A 5 4.31 33.48 -26.72
C HIS A 5 3.23 32.62 -26.02
N ALA A 6 2.73 31.52 -26.60
CA ALA A 6 3.34 30.27 -27.12
C ALA A 6 3.61 29.21 -26.03
N TRP A 7 2.73 28.20 -25.98
CA TRP A 7 2.99 26.86 -25.45
C TRP A 7 2.73 25.88 -26.59
N LEU A 8 3.75 25.10 -26.95
CA LEU A 8 3.70 24.12 -28.03
C LEU A 8 3.43 22.73 -27.44
N LEU A 9 2.26 22.19 -27.80
CA LEU A 9 1.94 20.77 -27.88
C LEU A 9 2.58 20.20 -29.14
N ALA A 10 3.12 18.98 -29.07
CA ALA A 10 3.00 17.98 -30.15
C ALA A 10 3.56 16.63 -29.70
N GLY A 11 2.67 15.65 -29.60
CA GLY A 11 3.01 14.26 -29.90
C GLY A 11 2.57 13.96 -31.33
N THR A 12 3.34 13.16 -32.06
CA THR A 12 2.86 12.08 -32.97
C THR A 12 4.07 11.37 -33.57
N ALA A 13 4.01 10.03 -33.52
CA ALA A 13 4.93 9.09 -34.11
C ALA A 13 4.81 9.00 -35.64
N LEU A 14 5.86 8.51 -36.32
CA LEU A 14 5.78 7.80 -37.60
C LEU A 14 7.05 6.94 -37.82
N CYS A 15 6.84 5.65 -38.07
CA CYS A 15 7.81 4.62 -38.44
C CYS A 15 8.39 4.83 -39.85
N SER A 16 9.60 4.33 -40.12
CA SER A 16 9.98 3.55 -41.33
C SER A 16 11.46 3.09 -41.31
N PRO A 17 11.82 2.04 -42.07
CA PRO A 17 12.92 1.11 -41.78
C PRO A 17 14.20 1.35 -42.61
N PHE A 18 15.35 0.83 -42.15
CA PHE A 18 16.55 0.71 -42.97
C PHE A 18 16.76 -0.73 -43.44
N ALA A 19 16.80 -0.87 -44.76
CA ALA A 19 17.13 -2.09 -45.50
C ALA A 19 18.64 -2.25 -45.67
N ALA A 20 19.01 -3.50 -45.94
CA ALA A 20 20.34 -4.07 -46.06
C ALA A 20 21.24 -3.49 -47.16
N ASN A 21 22.55 -3.66 -46.98
CA ASN A 21 23.49 -3.89 -48.07
C ASN A 21 24.40 -5.08 -47.72
N ALA A 22 24.46 -6.03 -48.63
CA ALA A 22 25.31 -7.21 -48.56
C ALA A 22 26.66 -6.94 -49.24
N ALA A 23 27.72 -7.54 -48.70
CA ALA A 23 28.91 -7.91 -49.45
C ALA A 23 29.42 -9.26 -48.91
N VAL A 24 29.77 -10.13 -49.85
CA VAL A 24 30.16 -11.55 -49.70
C VAL A 24 31.68 -11.69 -49.82
N THR A 25 32.19 -12.85 -49.35
CA THR A 25 33.50 -13.55 -49.55
C THR A 25 34.37 -13.59 -48.27
N THR A 26 35.02 -14.67 -47.82
CA THR A 26 35.29 -16.05 -48.30
C THR A 26 35.88 -16.91 -47.16
N ASP A 27 35.58 -18.21 -47.17
CA ASP A 27 36.27 -19.44 -46.69
C ASP A 27 37.23 -19.53 -45.45
N LYS A 28 36.87 -20.53 -44.60
CA LYS A 28 37.53 -21.50 -43.66
C LYS A 28 39.03 -21.89 -43.86
N PRO A 29 39.70 -22.76 -43.01
CA PRO A 29 39.35 -23.41 -41.71
C PRO A 29 40.49 -23.62 -40.64
N ALA A 30 40.11 -24.23 -39.49
CA ALA A 30 40.75 -25.37 -38.77
C ALA A 30 41.68 -25.20 -37.51
N ALA A 31 41.54 -26.24 -36.65
CA ALA A 31 42.38 -26.77 -35.56
C ALA A 31 42.56 -25.95 -34.26
N ALA A 32 42.77 -26.47 -33.04
CA ALA A 32 42.53 -27.73 -32.28
C ALA A 32 43.51 -27.69 -31.08
N ALA A 33 43.00 -28.05 -29.88
CA ALA A 33 43.69 -28.57 -28.67
C ALA A 33 44.81 -27.75 -27.98
N ASP A 34 44.62 -27.48 -26.68
CA ASP A 34 45.59 -27.95 -25.67
C ASP A 34 44.99 -28.09 -24.26
N THR A 35 45.59 -28.98 -23.48
CA THR A 35 45.12 -29.61 -22.23
C THR A 35 45.51 -28.87 -20.93
N ALA A 36 44.58 -28.90 -19.95
CA ALA A 36 44.60 -28.84 -18.46
C ALA A 36 45.88 -28.42 -17.67
N PRO A 37 45.77 -27.79 -16.46
CA PRO A 37 45.39 -28.56 -15.26
C PRO A 37 44.52 -27.85 -14.20
N ASP A 38 43.75 -28.71 -13.51
CA ASP A 38 43.27 -28.69 -12.12
C ASP A 38 43.69 -27.52 -11.19
N SER A 39 42.72 -26.78 -10.64
CA SER A 39 42.80 -26.21 -9.28
C SER A 39 41.48 -25.63 -8.76
N ALA A 40 41.14 -26.06 -7.54
CA ALA A 40 40.28 -25.43 -6.53
C ALA A 40 38.81 -25.12 -6.89
N VAL A 41 37.91 -25.99 -6.40
CA VAL A 41 36.49 -25.71 -6.18
C VAL A 41 36.36 -24.57 -5.15
N PRO A 42 35.80 -23.40 -5.50
CA PRO A 42 35.32 -22.43 -4.52
C PRO A 42 33.91 -22.83 -4.09
N ASP A 43 33.68 -22.86 -2.78
CA ASP A 43 32.38 -23.11 -2.15
C ASP A 43 31.25 -22.35 -2.85
N GLU A 44 30.29 -23.14 -3.33
CA GLU A 44 29.07 -22.70 -3.98
C GLU A 44 28.24 -21.89 -2.99
N ALA A 45 28.23 -20.56 -3.14
CA ALA A 45 27.20 -19.70 -2.59
C ALA A 45 25.83 -20.23 -3.09
N PRO A 46 24.78 -20.23 -2.24
CA PRO A 46 23.55 -20.96 -2.54
C PRO A 46 22.99 -20.50 -3.88
N ALA A 47 22.94 -21.45 -4.82
CA ALA A 47 22.46 -21.26 -6.17
C ALA A 47 21.13 -20.50 -6.15
N ALA A 48 21.00 -19.56 -7.09
CA ALA A 48 19.70 -19.08 -7.51
C ALA A 48 18.93 -20.27 -8.11
N ASP A 49 18.26 -21.03 -7.23
CA ASP A 49 17.34 -22.07 -7.64
C ASP A 49 16.32 -21.44 -8.61
N ALA A 50 16.16 -22.09 -9.76
CA ALA A 50 14.99 -21.94 -10.63
C ALA A 50 13.73 -21.81 -9.75
N PRO A 51 12.75 -20.95 -10.09
CA PRO A 51 11.73 -20.45 -9.15
C PRO A 51 11.23 -21.59 -8.27
N SER A 52 11.77 -21.66 -7.06
CA SER A 52 11.39 -22.68 -6.11
C SER A 52 9.90 -22.50 -5.88
N ALA A 53 9.11 -23.56 -6.06
CA ALA A 53 7.67 -23.58 -5.80
C ALA A 53 7.36 -23.49 -4.29
N ASP A 54 8.09 -22.66 -3.56
CA ASP A 54 7.86 -22.28 -2.17
C ASP A 54 6.85 -21.12 -2.20
N ILE A 55 5.69 -21.32 -1.56
CA ILE A 55 4.60 -20.35 -1.40
C ILE A 55 5.05 -19.10 -0.62
N ILE A 56 6.00 -19.27 0.32
CA ILE A 56 6.68 -18.17 1.03
C ILE A 56 8.16 -18.51 1.23
N VAL A 57 9.05 -17.57 0.88
CA VAL A 57 10.46 -17.67 1.24
C VAL A 57 10.69 -16.98 2.58
N ILE A 58 11.02 -17.79 3.59
CA ILE A 58 11.38 -17.32 4.93
C ILE A 58 12.86 -16.91 4.89
N GLY A 59 13.17 -15.71 5.40
CA GLY A 59 14.50 -15.09 5.37
C GLY A 59 15.60 -15.85 6.11
N ARG A 60 16.14 -16.90 5.49
CA ARG A 60 17.27 -17.67 6.01
C ARG A 60 18.53 -16.81 6.08
N GLY A 61 19.29 -16.90 7.17
CA GLY A 61 20.47 -16.05 7.40
C GLY A 61 20.16 -14.59 7.74
N GLU A 62 18.89 -14.20 7.86
CA GLU A 62 18.46 -12.88 8.33
C GLU A 62 18.37 -12.86 9.85
N THR A 63 18.72 -11.73 10.46
CA THR A 63 18.64 -11.53 11.92
C THR A 63 17.24 -11.17 12.42
N ARG A 64 16.26 -11.01 11.52
CA ARG A 64 14.88 -10.58 11.79
C ARG A 64 13.84 -11.35 10.95
N GLN A 65 12.56 -11.30 11.30
CA GLN A 65 11.52 -11.95 10.49
C GLN A 65 11.28 -11.23 9.15
N VAL A 66 11.78 -11.85 8.07
CA VAL A 66 11.56 -11.44 6.69
C VAL A 66 10.78 -12.53 5.96
N GLN A 67 9.71 -12.12 5.28
CA GLN A 67 8.86 -13.01 4.50
C GLN A 67 8.74 -12.46 3.08
N ARG A 68 8.97 -13.30 2.08
CA ARG A 68 8.92 -12.91 0.67
C ARG A 68 7.79 -13.63 -0.04
N ILE A 69 6.94 -12.89 -0.75
CA ILE A 69 5.91 -13.38 -1.65
C ILE A 69 6.42 -13.27 -3.08
N SER A 70 6.40 -14.38 -3.81
CA SER A 70 6.84 -14.44 -5.20
C SER A 70 5.76 -13.96 -6.17
N GLN A 71 6.16 -13.61 -7.39
CA GLN A 71 5.22 -13.30 -8.46
C GLN A 71 4.23 -14.45 -8.74
N VAL A 72 4.69 -15.71 -8.66
CA VAL A 72 3.85 -16.89 -8.93
C VAL A 72 2.66 -16.97 -7.96
N ASP A 73 2.85 -16.57 -6.70
CA ASP A 73 1.78 -16.53 -5.71
C ASP A 73 0.77 -15.42 -6.00
N ILE A 74 1.24 -14.26 -6.46
CA ILE A 74 0.38 -13.14 -6.87
C ILE A 74 -0.46 -13.55 -8.10
N GLU A 75 0.15 -14.21 -9.08
CA GLU A 75 -0.51 -14.64 -10.32
C GLU A 75 -1.60 -15.71 -10.12
N ARG A 76 -1.58 -16.44 -8.99
CA ARG A 76 -2.61 -17.41 -8.61
C ARG A 76 -3.87 -16.76 -8.04
N LEU A 77 -3.82 -15.49 -7.65
CA LEU A 77 -4.98 -14.69 -7.24
C LEU A 77 -5.76 -14.23 -8.47
N ALA A 78 -6.91 -13.56 -8.26
CA ALA A 78 -7.64 -12.93 -9.36
C ALA A 78 -6.74 -11.86 -10.01
N ALA A 79 -6.69 -11.83 -11.35
CA ALA A 79 -5.83 -10.86 -12.04
C ALA A 79 -6.19 -9.41 -11.68
N GLY A 80 -5.18 -8.60 -11.37
CA GLY A 80 -5.37 -7.25 -10.82
C GLY A 80 -5.48 -7.18 -9.29
N THR A 81 -5.37 -8.30 -8.58
CA THR A 81 -5.33 -8.30 -7.11
C THR A 81 -4.12 -7.51 -6.62
N SER A 82 -4.37 -6.58 -5.69
CA SER A 82 -3.34 -5.76 -5.06
C SER A 82 -2.27 -6.65 -4.40
N PRO A 83 -0.98 -6.29 -4.51
CA PRO A 83 0.09 -7.01 -3.81
C PRO A 83 -0.08 -6.95 -2.28
N LEU A 84 -0.81 -5.96 -1.75
CA LEU A 84 -1.12 -5.88 -0.33
C LEU A 84 -2.13 -6.96 0.11
N LYS A 85 -3.05 -7.35 -0.78
CA LYS A 85 -3.90 -8.51 -0.54
C LYS A 85 -3.11 -9.82 -0.58
N ALA A 86 -2.08 -9.92 -1.43
CA ALA A 86 -1.26 -11.13 -1.54
C ALA A 86 -0.46 -11.45 -0.26
N ILE A 87 -0.07 -10.43 0.51
CA ILE A 87 0.61 -10.63 1.80
C ILE A 87 -0.34 -10.98 2.96
N GLU A 88 -1.66 -10.99 2.73
CA GLU A 88 -2.66 -11.32 3.75
C GLU A 88 -2.46 -12.72 4.35
N LYS A 89 -1.88 -13.66 3.60
CA LYS A 89 -1.58 -15.01 4.09
C LYS A 89 -0.49 -15.04 5.17
N LEU A 90 0.34 -14.00 5.28
CA LEU A 90 1.45 -13.94 6.23
C LEU A 90 0.93 -13.77 7.68
N PRO A 91 1.62 -14.33 8.69
CA PRO A 91 1.27 -14.14 10.10
C PRO A 91 1.33 -12.65 10.48
N SER A 92 0.45 -12.25 11.40
CA SER A 92 0.29 -10.88 11.90
C SER A 92 -0.11 -9.83 10.86
N VAL A 93 -0.32 -10.19 9.58
CA VAL A 93 -0.85 -9.28 8.57
C VAL A 93 -2.37 -9.29 8.62
N ASN A 94 -2.95 -8.15 8.99
CA ASN A 94 -4.38 -7.87 8.88
C ASN A 94 -4.58 -6.93 7.68
N PHE A 95 -4.99 -7.52 6.55
CA PHE A 95 -5.42 -6.80 5.36
C PHE A 95 -6.94 -6.73 5.31
N GLN A 96 -7.49 -5.59 4.90
CA GLN A 96 -8.92 -5.39 4.73
C GLN A 96 -9.17 -4.63 3.44
N SER A 97 -10.21 -5.02 2.71
CA SER A 97 -10.79 -4.23 1.64
C SER A 97 -12.29 -4.52 1.51
N ALA A 98 -13.05 -3.54 1.03
CA ALA A 98 -14.45 -3.70 0.67
C ALA A 98 -14.66 -4.25 -0.75
N ASP A 99 -13.60 -4.48 -1.53
CA ASP A 99 -13.66 -5.05 -2.88
C ASP A 99 -12.85 -6.36 -3.04
N ALA A 100 -13.15 -7.15 -4.08
CA ALA A 100 -12.47 -8.43 -4.33
C ALA A 100 -10.98 -8.33 -4.66
N PHE A 101 -10.54 -7.25 -5.31
CA PHE A 101 -9.16 -7.10 -5.76
C PHE A 101 -8.27 -6.49 -4.67
N GLY A 102 -8.86 -5.93 -3.62
CA GLY A 102 -8.12 -5.09 -2.69
C GLY A 102 -7.59 -3.84 -3.38
N ALA A 103 -8.34 -3.35 -4.38
CA ALA A 103 -7.94 -2.18 -5.14
C ALA A 103 -8.49 -0.90 -4.52
N TYR A 104 -9.66 -0.93 -3.86
CA TYR A 104 -10.40 0.25 -3.41
C TYR A 104 -9.75 0.96 -2.22
N GLU A 105 -9.01 2.04 -2.51
CA GLU A 105 -8.09 2.72 -1.57
C GLU A 105 -8.79 3.31 -0.33
N TRP A 106 -10.03 3.78 -0.44
CA TRP A 106 -10.75 4.30 0.73
C TRP A 106 -10.98 3.21 1.78
N SER A 107 -11.22 1.98 1.34
CA SER A 107 -11.46 0.83 2.22
C SER A 107 -10.20 0.08 2.62
N GLU A 108 -9.10 0.26 1.89
CA GLU A 108 -7.91 -0.56 2.06
C GLU A 108 -7.23 -0.25 3.40
N ARG A 109 -7.06 -1.28 4.24
CA ARG A 109 -6.33 -1.17 5.51
C ARG A 109 -5.32 -2.30 5.62
N VAL A 110 -4.14 -1.95 6.10
CA VAL A 110 -3.09 -2.90 6.46
C VAL A 110 -2.62 -2.61 7.87
N SER A 111 -2.49 -3.66 8.67
CA SER A 111 -1.73 -3.61 9.92
C SER A 111 -0.87 -4.85 10.11
N ILE A 112 0.28 -4.65 10.75
CA ILE A 112 1.25 -5.69 11.11
C ILE A 112 1.55 -5.53 12.59
N ARG A 113 1.34 -6.58 13.40
CA ARG A 113 1.57 -6.55 14.86
C ARG A 113 0.89 -5.34 15.55
N SER A 114 -0.31 -4.97 15.09
CA SER A 114 -1.10 -3.79 15.52
C SER A 114 -0.57 -2.41 15.10
N PHE A 115 0.55 -2.33 14.39
CA PHE A 115 0.95 -1.10 13.73
C PHE A 115 0.09 -0.93 12.48
N ASN A 116 -0.60 0.21 12.36
CA ASN A 116 -1.41 0.50 11.18
C ASN A 116 -0.52 0.93 10.00
N GLN A 117 -1.10 1.01 8.80
CA GLN A 117 -0.36 1.37 7.58
C GLN A 117 0.46 2.65 7.73
N ASN A 118 -0.05 3.66 8.45
CA ASN A 118 0.67 4.91 8.66
C ASN A 118 1.93 4.77 9.53
N GLN A 119 2.12 3.60 10.16
CA GLN A 119 3.24 3.20 11.01
C GLN A 119 4.11 2.10 10.37
N ILE A 120 3.91 1.85 9.07
CA ILE A 120 4.66 0.90 8.25
C ILE A 120 5.28 1.68 7.08
N GLY A 121 6.54 1.38 6.75
CA GLY A 121 7.18 1.97 5.58
C GLY A 121 6.85 1.21 4.30
N PHE A 122 6.54 1.92 3.21
CA PHE A 122 6.27 1.32 1.90
C PHE A 122 7.28 1.81 0.86
N THR A 123 7.84 0.91 0.04
CA THR A 123 8.71 1.28 -1.07
C THR A 123 8.41 0.50 -2.35
N LEU A 124 8.67 1.10 -3.51
CA LEU A 124 8.72 0.43 -4.81
C LEU A 124 10.11 0.65 -5.40
N ASP A 125 10.88 -0.41 -5.63
CA ASP A 125 12.27 -0.34 -6.11
C ASP A 125 13.15 0.62 -5.26
N GLY A 126 12.89 0.67 -3.95
CA GLY A 126 13.53 1.59 -3.00
C GLY A 126 12.91 3.00 -2.95
N ILE A 127 12.07 3.38 -3.92
CA ILE A 127 11.39 4.68 -3.89
C ILE A 127 10.35 4.69 -2.76
N PRO A 128 10.39 5.64 -1.82
CA PRO A 128 9.37 5.75 -0.77
C PRO A 128 7.99 5.97 -1.37
N LEU A 129 6.98 5.22 -0.91
CA LEU A 129 5.57 5.39 -1.32
C LEU A 129 4.74 6.19 -0.30
N GLY A 130 5.36 6.63 0.79
CA GLY A 130 4.68 7.33 1.88
C GLY A 130 4.04 6.36 2.86
N ASP A 131 2.93 6.77 3.48
CA ASP A 131 2.33 6.06 4.62
C ASP A 131 1.12 5.17 4.24
N GLY A 132 0.89 4.98 2.95
CA GLY A 132 -0.15 4.11 2.39
C GLY A 132 -1.59 4.58 2.62
N SER A 133 -1.84 5.75 3.23
CA SER A 133 -3.20 6.24 3.51
C SER A 133 -3.94 6.72 2.26
N TYR A 134 -5.29 6.69 2.25
CA TYR A 134 -6.11 7.24 1.16
C TYR A 134 -5.82 8.74 0.92
N GLY A 135 -5.68 9.49 2.01
CA GLY A 135 -5.28 10.90 2.02
C GLY A 135 -3.76 11.06 2.02
N ASN A 136 -3.02 10.26 1.25
CA ASN A 136 -1.55 10.28 1.22
C ASN A 136 -1.02 11.70 0.99
N THR A 137 0.00 12.08 1.77
CA THR A 137 0.59 13.43 1.79
C THR A 137 2.04 13.45 1.33
N ASN A 138 2.67 12.29 1.20
CA ASN A 138 4.10 12.12 0.96
C ASN A 138 4.41 10.95 0.01
N GLY A 139 3.46 10.57 -0.84
CA GLY A 139 3.65 9.52 -1.84
C GLY A 139 2.36 9.09 -2.53
N LEU A 140 2.29 7.81 -2.91
CA LEU A 140 1.17 7.20 -3.60
C LEU A 140 0.98 5.76 -3.16
N HIS A 141 -0.24 5.26 -3.29
CA HIS A 141 -0.56 3.88 -2.98
C HIS A 141 0.08 2.92 -4.01
N VAL A 142 0.49 1.71 -3.58
CA VAL A 142 1.15 0.75 -4.48
C VAL A 142 0.29 0.37 -5.68
N SER A 143 -1.03 0.25 -5.47
CA SER A 143 -1.98 -0.06 -6.56
C SER A 143 -2.08 1.05 -7.61
N ARG A 144 -1.59 2.27 -7.35
CA ARG A 144 -1.40 3.33 -8.36
C ARG A 144 0.03 3.37 -8.91
N ALA A 145 1.02 3.00 -8.12
CA ALA A 145 2.42 3.04 -8.51
C ALA A 145 2.76 2.02 -9.59
N ILE A 146 2.27 0.78 -9.49
CA ILE A 146 2.62 -0.29 -10.42
C ILE A 146 1.48 -1.31 -10.56
N SER A 147 1.29 -1.82 -11.77
CA SER A 147 0.37 -2.94 -12.03
C SER A 147 0.85 -4.21 -11.31
N SER A 148 -0.07 -4.99 -10.74
CA SER A 148 0.23 -6.24 -10.02
C SER A 148 1.09 -7.22 -10.82
N GLU A 149 0.90 -7.29 -12.14
CA GLU A 149 1.62 -8.19 -13.05
C GLU A 149 3.08 -7.80 -13.28
N ASN A 150 3.46 -6.57 -12.94
CA ASN A 150 4.83 -6.10 -13.04
C ASN A 150 5.59 -6.23 -11.71
N ILE A 151 4.95 -6.71 -10.64
CA ILE A 151 5.60 -6.95 -9.35
C ILE A 151 6.27 -8.32 -9.39
N GLY A 152 7.59 -8.34 -9.33
CA GLY A 152 8.37 -9.58 -9.28
C GLY A 152 8.39 -10.19 -7.88
N GLN A 153 8.38 -9.34 -6.83
CA GLN A 153 8.41 -9.78 -5.45
C GLN A 153 7.85 -8.72 -4.50
N THR A 154 7.23 -9.19 -3.41
CA THR A 154 6.92 -8.36 -2.24
C THR A 154 7.65 -8.91 -1.02
N ILE A 155 8.36 -8.05 -0.30
CA ILE A 155 9.07 -8.40 0.94
C ILE A 155 8.38 -7.71 2.11
N VAL A 156 8.02 -8.48 3.14
CA VAL A 156 7.50 -7.97 4.40
C VAL A 156 8.55 -8.19 5.48
N SER A 157 9.08 -7.10 6.02
CA SER A 157 10.03 -7.08 7.12
C SER A 157 9.31 -6.60 8.37
N GLN A 158 9.09 -7.51 9.32
CA GLN A 158 8.39 -7.21 10.57
C GLN A 158 9.39 -6.78 11.65
N GLY A 159 8.92 -6.00 12.64
CA GLY A 159 9.80 -5.37 13.63
C GLY A 159 10.18 -3.97 13.18
N ALA A 160 11.45 -3.55 13.30
CA ALA A 160 11.89 -2.45 12.44
C ALA A 160 12.30 -3.01 11.09
N GLY A 161 11.68 -2.49 10.03
CA GLY A 161 11.98 -2.89 8.66
C GLY A 161 13.46 -2.70 8.31
N SER A 162 13.83 -2.99 7.06
CA SER A 162 15.23 -2.87 6.64
C SER A 162 15.79 -1.49 7.03
N ILE A 163 16.97 -1.48 7.65
CA ILE A 163 17.57 -0.23 8.15
C ILE A 163 17.85 0.74 6.99
N GLY A 164 18.03 0.18 5.79
CA GLY A 164 18.21 0.92 4.56
C GLY A 164 16.93 1.46 3.92
N THR A 165 15.75 1.07 4.39
CA THR A 165 14.49 1.52 3.77
C THR A 165 14.30 3.02 3.93
N GLN A 166 13.88 3.68 2.85
CA GLN A 166 13.55 5.10 2.78
C GLN A 166 12.18 5.33 3.44
N ALA A 167 12.14 5.40 4.76
CA ALA A 167 10.90 5.62 5.51
C ALA A 167 11.19 6.25 6.87
N THR A 168 10.39 7.26 7.23
CA THR A 168 10.41 7.93 8.55
C THR A 168 9.17 7.63 9.38
N ASN A 169 8.42 6.57 9.02
CA ASN A 169 7.19 6.16 9.68
C ASN A 169 7.15 4.65 9.99
N ASN A 170 8.23 3.91 9.75
CA ASN A 170 8.32 2.44 9.80
C ASN A 170 8.44 1.85 11.23
N LEU A 171 7.59 2.27 12.16
CA LEU A 171 7.59 1.82 13.56
C LEU A 171 7.35 0.31 13.72
N GLY A 172 6.53 -0.27 12.84
CA GLY A 172 6.11 -1.68 12.88
C GLY A 172 6.65 -2.58 11.78
N GLY A 173 7.44 -2.02 10.86
CA GLY A 173 8.06 -2.78 9.78
C GLY A 173 8.05 -2.05 8.45
N THR A 174 8.43 -2.77 7.40
CA THR A 174 8.39 -2.30 6.01
C THR A 174 7.75 -3.33 5.10
N ILE A 175 7.08 -2.83 4.05
CA ILE A 175 6.60 -3.61 2.91
C ILE A 175 7.29 -3.04 1.67
N GLU A 176 8.13 -3.85 1.05
CA GLU A 176 9.01 -3.45 -0.03
C GLU A 176 8.60 -4.21 -1.31
N PHE A 177 8.20 -3.46 -2.33
CA PHE A 177 7.80 -3.99 -3.63
C PHE A 177 8.96 -3.86 -4.62
N PHE A 178 9.20 -4.91 -5.39
CA PHE A 178 10.23 -4.93 -6.42
C PHE A 178 9.59 -5.20 -7.77
N SER A 179 9.82 -4.30 -8.73
CA SER A 179 9.39 -4.50 -10.10
C SER A 179 10.18 -5.61 -10.76
N SER A 180 9.50 -6.44 -11.53
CA SER A 180 10.15 -7.44 -12.40
C SER A 180 11.08 -6.77 -13.40
N ASP A 181 12.21 -7.41 -13.71
CA ASP A 181 13.07 -6.96 -14.80
C ASP A 181 12.45 -7.29 -16.18
N PRO A 182 12.89 -6.63 -17.26
CA PRO A 182 12.54 -7.03 -18.62
C PRO A 182 12.90 -8.51 -18.86
N LYS A 183 12.07 -9.22 -19.63
CA LYS A 183 12.36 -10.59 -20.02
C LYS A 183 13.61 -10.63 -20.91
N PRO A 184 14.44 -11.70 -20.84
CA PRO A 184 15.66 -11.79 -21.63
C PRO A 184 15.40 -11.96 -23.12
N THR A 185 14.22 -12.45 -23.50
CA THR A 185 13.78 -12.63 -24.89
C THR A 185 12.70 -11.60 -25.25
N PHE A 186 12.65 -11.22 -26.53
CA PHE A 186 11.52 -10.45 -27.05
C PHE A 186 10.23 -11.24 -26.83
N GLY A 187 9.21 -10.59 -26.30
CA GLY A 187 7.98 -11.29 -25.98
C GLY A 187 6.83 -10.37 -25.63
N MET A 188 5.63 -10.93 -25.69
CA MET A 188 4.40 -10.21 -25.34
C MET A 188 3.60 -11.02 -24.33
N THR A 189 3.08 -10.35 -23.30
CA THR A 189 2.20 -10.94 -22.29
C THR A 189 0.86 -10.22 -22.31
N LEU A 190 -0.24 -10.95 -22.43
CA LEU A 190 -1.60 -10.42 -22.48
C LEU A 190 -2.48 -11.14 -21.46
N ASN A 191 -3.25 -10.39 -20.68
CA ASN A 191 -4.25 -10.92 -19.75
C ASN A 191 -5.60 -10.24 -20.02
N GLY A 192 -6.67 -11.01 -20.15
CA GLY A 192 -8.04 -10.52 -20.21
C GLY A 192 -8.88 -11.16 -19.11
N THR A 193 -9.61 -10.35 -18.34
CA THR A 193 -10.48 -10.83 -17.27
C THR A 193 -11.89 -10.29 -17.42
N TYR A 194 -12.88 -11.16 -17.22
CA TYR A 194 -14.29 -10.80 -17.14
C TYR A 194 -14.95 -11.51 -15.95
N GLY A 195 -15.89 -10.86 -15.27
CA GLY A 195 -16.55 -11.47 -14.11
C GLY A 195 -17.66 -10.66 -13.48
N SER A 196 -17.95 -10.96 -12.21
CA SER A 196 -18.98 -10.30 -11.40
C SER A 196 -18.88 -8.77 -11.45
N GLN A 197 -20.01 -8.06 -11.28
CA GLN A 197 -20.09 -6.58 -11.35
C GLN A 197 -19.63 -6.01 -12.70
N ASN A 198 -19.85 -6.76 -13.77
CA ASN A 198 -19.42 -6.39 -15.12
C ASN A 198 -17.93 -6.01 -15.17
N THR A 199 -17.10 -6.61 -14.29
CA THR A 199 -15.67 -6.32 -14.26
C THR A 199 -15.06 -6.69 -15.61
N VAL A 200 -14.40 -5.72 -16.25
CA VAL A 200 -13.55 -5.92 -17.43
C VAL A 200 -12.16 -5.47 -17.07
N ARG A 201 -11.18 -6.36 -17.22
CA ARG A 201 -9.77 -6.04 -17.05
C ARG A 201 -8.95 -6.50 -18.24
N ALA A 202 -8.07 -5.64 -18.73
CA ALA A 202 -7.10 -5.97 -19.76
C ALA A 202 -5.70 -5.54 -19.32
N PHE A 203 -4.70 -6.38 -19.56
CA PHE A 203 -3.30 -6.04 -19.35
C PHE A 203 -2.48 -6.52 -20.54
N GLY A 204 -1.57 -5.68 -20.99
CA GLY A 204 -0.60 -6.03 -22.02
C GLY A 204 0.79 -5.55 -21.64
N ARG A 205 1.80 -6.36 -21.90
CA ARG A 205 3.22 -6.02 -21.72
C ARG A 205 4.01 -6.48 -22.93
N LEU A 206 4.90 -5.62 -23.41
CA LEU A 206 5.85 -5.88 -24.47
C LEU A 206 7.27 -5.77 -23.91
N ASP A 207 8.04 -6.84 -24.01
CA ASP A 207 9.45 -6.91 -23.63
C ASP A 207 10.33 -6.88 -24.89
N THR A 208 11.41 -6.10 -24.87
CA THR A 208 12.34 -6.03 -26.01
C THR A 208 13.24 -7.24 -26.14
N GLY A 209 13.40 -8.02 -25.06
CA GLY A 209 14.55 -8.90 -24.88
C GLY A 209 15.84 -8.12 -24.64
N VAL A 210 16.94 -8.85 -24.46
CA VAL A 210 18.29 -8.28 -24.45
C VAL A 210 18.67 -7.90 -25.89
N LEU A 211 19.00 -6.63 -26.10
CA LEU A 211 19.36 -6.10 -27.42
C LEU A 211 20.85 -6.30 -27.70
N GLY A 212 21.21 -7.35 -28.45
CA GLY A 212 22.60 -7.70 -28.76
C GLY A 212 23.28 -8.52 -27.66
N GLU A 213 24.57 -8.77 -27.79
CA GLU A 213 25.35 -9.51 -26.77
C GLU A 213 25.62 -8.59 -25.57
N ASN A 214 25.02 -8.88 -24.42
CA ASN A 214 25.10 -8.07 -23.20
C ASN A 214 24.58 -6.63 -23.33
N GLY A 215 23.52 -6.42 -24.11
CA GLY A 215 22.95 -5.08 -24.30
C GLY A 215 21.83 -4.71 -23.32
N SER A 216 21.16 -3.60 -23.63
CA SER A 216 20.03 -3.11 -22.87
C SER A 216 18.77 -3.95 -23.09
N SER A 217 17.85 -3.89 -22.14
CA SER A 217 16.52 -4.48 -22.24
C SER A 217 15.49 -3.53 -21.65
N ALA A 218 14.26 -3.58 -22.13
CA ALA A 218 13.18 -2.77 -21.64
C ALA A 218 11.83 -3.47 -21.76
N TYR A 219 10.85 -2.99 -21.00
CA TYR A 219 9.45 -3.29 -21.24
C TYR A 219 8.59 -2.04 -21.16
N VAL A 220 7.44 -2.11 -21.83
CA VAL A 220 6.31 -1.21 -21.63
C VAL A 220 5.06 -2.05 -21.41
N SER A 221 4.18 -1.60 -20.53
CA SER A 221 2.94 -2.27 -20.23
C SER A 221 1.80 -1.28 -20.06
N TYR A 222 0.58 -1.75 -20.32
CA TYR A 222 -0.65 -1.02 -20.13
C TYR A 222 -1.70 -1.90 -19.45
N GLY A 223 -2.32 -1.38 -18.39
CA GLY A 223 -3.42 -1.99 -17.66
C GLY A 223 -4.68 -1.14 -17.76
N TYR A 224 -5.82 -1.80 -17.96
CA TYR A 224 -7.15 -1.23 -17.93
C TYR A 224 -8.04 -2.05 -17.00
N LEU A 225 -8.80 -1.37 -16.13
CA LEU A 225 -9.83 -1.94 -15.28
C LEU A 225 -11.07 -1.04 -15.32
N ASP A 226 -12.24 -1.63 -15.52
CA ASP A 226 -13.54 -1.02 -15.27
C ASP A 226 -14.42 -2.05 -14.57
N THR A 227 -15.07 -1.66 -13.49
CA THR A 227 -15.98 -2.51 -12.73
C THR A 227 -17.09 -1.68 -12.12
N GLU A 228 -18.29 -2.22 -12.05
CA GLU A 228 -19.38 -1.62 -11.28
C GLU A 228 -19.15 -1.83 -9.78
N LYS A 229 -19.76 -0.97 -8.97
CA LYS A 229 -19.82 -1.21 -7.53
C LYS A 229 -20.67 -2.45 -7.24
N TRP A 230 -20.28 -3.26 -6.26
CA TRP A 230 -21.04 -4.46 -5.89
C TRP A 230 -22.30 -4.15 -5.08
N LYS A 231 -22.37 -2.98 -4.44
CA LYS A 231 -23.59 -2.38 -3.86
C LYS A 231 -23.75 -0.93 -4.33
N GLY A 232 -25.01 -0.51 -4.44
CA GLY A 232 -25.39 0.83 -4.90
C GLY A 232 -25.00 1.10 -6.34
N PHE A 233 -24.76 2.37 -6.68
CA PHE A 233 -24.55 2.84 -8.05
C PHE A 233 -23.21 3.57 -8.19
N GLY A 234 -22.47 3.23 -9.23
CA GLY A 234 -21.17 3.83 -9.57
C GLY A 234 -20.20 2.81 -10.13
N SER A 235 -19.02 3.27 -10.55
CA SER A 235 -17.98 2.41 -11.11
C SER A 235 -16.60 2.71 -10.51
N GLN A 236 -15.68 1.76 -10.69
CA GLN A 236 -14.26 1.92 -10.41
C GLN A 236 -13.49 1.70 -11.71
N ARG A 237 -12.68 2.69 -12.08
CA ARG A 237 -11.91 2.75 -13.32
C ARG A 237 -10.45 3.00 -13.03
N GLN A 238 -9.59 2.32 -13.77
CA GLN A 238 -8.16 2.51 -13.67
C GLN A 238 -7.48 2.29 -15.02
N HIS A 239 -6.61 3.23 -15.37
CA HIS A 239 -5.64 3.12 -16.44
C HIS A 239 -4.24 3.18 -15.83
N GLN A 240 -3.36 2.27 -16.22
CA GLN A 240 -1.97 2.28 -15.78
C GLN A 240 -1.02 2.03 -16.94
N VAL A 241 0.11 2.74 -16.94
CA VAL A 241 1.24 2.48 -17.82
C VAL A 241 2.47 2.30 -16.95
N ASN A 242 3.20 1.20 -17.12
CA ASN A 242 4.48 0.99 -16.46
C ASN A 242 5.53 0.66 -17.51
N ALA A 243 6.70 1.27 -17.41
CA ALA A 243 7.85 1.00 -18.25
C ALA A 243 9.12 0.90 -17.40
N LYS A 244 10.01 -0.01 -17.78
CA LYS A 244 11.32 -0.16 -17.15
C LYS A 244 12.35 -0.40 -18.23
N PHE A 245 13.53 0.19 -18.08
CA PHE A 245 14.70 -0.17 -18.87
C PHE A 245 15.86 -0.53 -17.96
N VAL A 246 16.69 -1.45 -18.43
CA VAL A 246 17.90 -1.92 -17.76
C VAL A 246 19.00 -1.95 -18.80
N ALA A 247 20.12 -1.29 -18.53
CA ALA A 247 21.29 -1.28 -19.41
C ALA A 247 22.56 -1.57 -18.62
N PRO A 248 23.35 -2.59 -18.98
CA PRO A 248 24.69 -2.75 -18.44
C PRO A 248 25.61 -1.64 -18.97
N ILE A 249 26.36 -1.00 -18.09
CA ILE A 249 27.36 0.02 -18.41
C ILE A 249 28.64 -0.32 -17.63
N ALA A 250 29.61 -0.95 -18.30
CA ALA A 250 30.77 -1.53 -17.63
C ALA A 250 30.35 -2.45 -16.47
N ASP A 251 30.84 -2.20 -15.26
CA ASP A 251 30.57 -3.03 -14.07
C ASP A 251 29.29 -2.63 -13.31
N VAL A 252 28.52 -1.67 -13.82
CA VAL A 252 27.26 -1.20 -13.22
C VAL A 252 26.07 -1.42 -14.13
N ARG A 253 24.89 -1.46 -13.52
CA ARG A 253 23.59 -1.57 -14.16
C ARG A 253 22.87 -0.22 -14.04
N LEU A 254 22.58 0.41 -15.18
CA LEU A 254 21.68 1.56 -15.26
C LEU A 254 20.25 1.05 -15.29
N VAL A 255 19.41 1.55 -14.39
CA VAL A 255 17.99 1.19 -14.26
C VAL A 255 17.16 2.46 -14.30
N GLY A 256 16.13 2.49 -15.13
CA GLY A 256 15.13 3.56 -15.09
C GLY A 256 13.71 3.03 -15.19
N THR A 257 12.82 3.71 -14.48
CA THR A 257 11.39 3.37 -14.42
C THR A 257 10.53 4.58 -14.76
N PHE A 258 9.37 4.32 -15.34
CA PHE A 258 8.32 5.31 -15.56
C PHE A 258 6.97 4.66 -15.34
N ASP A 259 6.15 5.29 -14.49
CA ASP A 259 4.82 4.82 -14.13
C ASP A 259 3.81 5.96 -14.21
N PHE A 260 2.66 5.68 -14.79
CA PHE A 260 1.51 6.57 -14.89
C PHE A 260 0.25 5.83 -14.42
N SER A 261 -0.62 6.54 -13.71
CA SER A 261 -1.95 6.04 -13.34
C SER A 261 -3.00 7.14 -13.49
N ASP A 262 -4.15 6.82 -14.09
CA ASP A 262 -5.41 7.60 -13.97
C ASP A 262 -6.44 6.67 -13.33
N ARG A 263 -6.82 7.00 -12.09
CA ARG A 263 -7.76 6.25 -11.27
C ARG A 263 -8.98 7.10 -10.97
N ARG A 264 -10.17 6.53 -11.17
CA ARG A 264 -11.46 7.18 -10.93
C ARG A 264 -12.43 6.18 -10.33
N GLU A 265 -12.90 6.44 -9.12
CA GLU A 265 -13.76 5.49 -8.42
C GLU A 265 -14.89 6.18 -7.68
N ASN A 266 -16.08 5.57 -7.69
CA ASN A 266 -17.15 5.95 -6.78
C ASN A 266 -16.99 5.25 -5.44
N ASP A 267 -17.13 6.02 -4.37
CA ASP A 267 -16.96 5.55 -3.01
C ASP A 267 -18.21 4.84 -2.48
N TYR A 268 -18.01 3.81 -1.65
CA TYR A 268 -19.08 3.18 -0.89
C TYR A 268 -19.41 4.02 0.34
N GLN A 269 -20.68 4.00 0.74
CA GLN A 269 -21.13 4.65 1.96
C GLN A 269 -20.53 3.97 3.19
N ASP A 270 -19.94 4.78 4.06
CA ASP A 270 -19.54 4.38 5.40
C ASP A 270 -20.78 4.10 6.25
N LEU A 271 -20.78 2.95 6.92
CA LEU A 271 -21.87 2.47 7.74
C LEU A 271 -21.54 2.59 9.22
N SER A 272 -22.59 2.66 10.04
CA SER A 272 -22.55 2.43 11.48
C SER A 272 -23.31 1.16 11.85
N LEU A 273 -23.17 0.64 13.07
CA LEU A 273 -23.94 -0.53 13.53
C LEU A 273 -25.45 -0.24 13.58
N ASP A 274 -25.84 0.99 13.91
CA ASP A 274 -27.22 1.46 13.85
C ASP A 274 -27.78 1.46 12.41
N MET A 275 -27.02 2.01 11.45
CA MET A 275 -27.40 1.98 10.04
C MET A 275 -27.56 0.55 9.53
N ILE A 276 -26.63 -0.35 9.88
CA ILE A 276 -26.72 -1.77 9.48
C ILE A 276 -27.98 -2.41 10.05
N ARG A 277 -28.37 -2.09 11.30
CA ARG A 277 -29.60 -2.61 11.92
C ARG A 277 -30.87 -2.08 11.26
N ARG A 278 -30.92 -0.80 10.88
CA ARG A 278 -32.12 -0.17 10.31
C ARG A 278 -32.26 -0.33 8.80
N LEU A 279 -31.15 -0.16 8.07
CA LEU A 279 -31.10 -0.03 6.61
C LEU A 279 -30.47 -1.27 5.93
N GLY A 280 -29.80 -2.12 6.72
CA GLY A 280 -29.10 -3.31 6.23
C GLY A 280 -27.67 -3.02 5.77
N LEU A 281 -26.90 -4.11 5.62
CA LEU A 281 -25.48 -4.06 5.25
C LEU A 281 -25.23 -3.49 3.83
N ASN A 282 -26.24 -3.57 2.96
CA ASN A 282 -26.15 -3.11 1.56
C ASN A 282 -26.55 -1.65 1.37
N ASN A 283 -26.87 -0.91 2.44
CA ASN A 283 -27.15 0.53 2.34
C ASN A 283 -25.98 1.27 1.68
N ASP A 284 -26.27 2.16 0.74
CA ASP A 284 -25.26 2.90 -0.04
C ASP A 284 -25.80 4.24 -0.54
N ASN A 285 -24.91 5.06 -1.11
CA ASN A 285 -25.25 6.35 -1.71
C ASN A 285 -26.31 6.22 -2.82
N ILE A 286 -27.18 7.22 -2.91
CA ILE A 286 -28.35 7.25 -3.79
C ILE A 286 -28.05 7.97 -5.13
N SER A 287 -26.96 7.60 -5.79
CA SER A 287 -26.48 8.26 -7.02
C SER A 287 -27.48 8.20 -8.19
N ASN A 288 -28.46 7.30 -8.12
CA ASN A 288 -29.53 7.17 -9.11
C ASN A 288 -30.78 8.03 -8.78
N ASN A 289 -30.82 8.73 -7.64
CA ASN A 289 -32.00 9.46 -7.17
C ASN A 289 -31.63 10.84 -6.62
N TYR A 290 -31.23 11.74 -7.52
CA TYR A 290 -30.90 13.12 -7.18
C TYR A 290 -32.05 13.91 -6.51
N PRO A 291 -33.32 13.80 -6.96
CA PRO A 291 -34.43 14.48 -6.28
C PRO A 291 -34.59 14.08 -4.81
N LEU A 292 -34.34 12.81 -4.46
CA LEU A 292 -34.37 12.37 -3.07
C LEU A 292 -33.24 12.99 -2.25
N ALA A 293 -32.03 13.09 -2.80
CA ALA A 293 -30.93 13.78 -2.13
C ALA A 293 -31.23 15.28 -1.90
N VAL A 294 -31.88 15.93 -2.86
CA VAL A 294 -32.36 17.32 -2.73
C VAL A 294 -33.39 17.43 -1.61
N ALA A 295 -34.36 16.51 -1.54
CA ALA A 295 -35.36 16.49 -0.48
C ALA A 295 -34.74 16.27 0.91
N ILE A 296 -33.76 15.36 1.04
CA ILE A 296 -33.01 15.15 2.29
C ILE A 296 -32.29 16.45 2.71
N ALA A 297 -31.65 17.14 1.76
CA ALA A 297 -30.96 18.40 2.02
C ALA A 297 -31.92 19.54 2.43
N ASP A 298 -33.10 19.63 1.81
CA ASP A 298 -34.13 20.59 2.21
C ASP A 298 -34.61 20.33 3.64
N VAL A 299 -34.85 19.06 4.02
CA VAL A 299 -35.21 18.69 5.39
C VAL A 299 -34.09 19.02 6.37
N LEU A 300 -32.82 18.75 6.02
CA LEU A 300 -31.67 19.12 6.85
C LEU A 300 -31.62 20.64 7.08
N ALA A 301 -31.77 21.43 6.02
CA ALA A 301 -31.77 22.89 6.11
C ALA A 301 -32.95 23.41 6.96
N TYR A 302 -34.14 22.84 6.78
CA TYR A 302 -35.32 23.18 7.58
C TYR A 302 -35.10 22.87 9.07
N ASN A 303 -34.62 21.67 9.38
CA ASN A 303 -34.38 21.21 10.75
C ASN A 303 -33.30 22.02 11.45
N GLY A 304 -32.26 22.44 10.72
CA GLY A 304 -31.23 23.35 11.24
C GLY A 304 -31.77 24.73 11.59
N ALA A 305 -32.74 25.24 10.83
CA ALA A 305 -33.43 26.51 11.11
C ALA A 305 -34.53 26.38 12.19
N HIS A 306 -35.10 25.19 12.39
CA HIS A 306 -36.24 24.93 13.28
C HIS A 306 -35.96 23.76 14.25
N PRO A 307 -34.98 23.87 15.16
CA PRO A 307 -34.52 22.75 15.98
C PRO A 307 -35.58 22.22 16.97
N THR A 308 -36.58 23.02 17.32
CA THR A 308 -37.65 22.64 18.25
C THR A 308 -38.86 21.96 17.58
N ALA A 309 -38.90 21.93 16.25
CA ALA A 309 -39.98 21.33 15.47
C ALA A 309 -39.43 20.68 14.18
N PRO A 310 -38.57 19.65 14.30
CA PRO A 310 -37.94 19.02 13.14
C PRO A 310 -38.97 18.27 12.28
N LEU A 311 -38.80 18.34 10.97
CA LEU A 311 -39.48 17.47 10.01
C LEU A 311 -38.77 16.11 9.95
N PRO A 312 -39.52 15.01 9.75
CA PRO A 312 -38.93 13.71 9.51
C PRO A 312 -38.19 13.69 8.16
N TYR A 313 -37.05 13.02 8.12
CA TYR A 313 -36.38 12.73 6.86
C TYR A 313 -37.21 11.74 6.02
N PRO A 314 -37.08 11.78 4.67
CA PRO A 314 -37.72 10.80 3.81
C PRO A 314 -37.38 9.37 4.24
N ALA A 315 -38.40 8.53 4.45
CA ALA A 315 -38.21 7.14 4.82
C ALA A 315 -37.36 6.40 3.77
N PRO A 316 -36.48 5.46 4.18
CA PRO A 316 -36.28 4.93 5.53
C PRO A 316 -35.24 5.67 6.39
N TYR A 317 -34.78 6.85 5.96
CA TYR A 317 -33.63 7.52 6.57
C TYR A 317 -34.03 8.27 7.84
N ALA A 318 -33.18 8.17 8.87
CA ALA A 318 -33.34 8.85 10.15
C ALA A 318 -32.56 10.16 10.23
N THR A 319 -31.48 10.28 9.46
CA THR A 319 -30.62 11.48 9.38
C THR A 319 -30.17 11.74 7.95
N ALA A 320 -29.65 12.94 7.69
CA ALA A 320 -29.05 13.28 6.39
C ALA A 320 -27.73 12.52 6.11
N ASP A 321 -27.13 11.89 7.12
CA ASP A 321 -25.89 11.15 6.98
C ASP A 321 -26.12 9.67 6.66
N ASP A 322 -27.35 9.15 6.79
CA ASP A 322 -27.66 7.76 6.47
C ASP A 322 -27.35 7.42 4.99
N VAL A 323 -27.49 8.41 4.09
CA VAL A 323 -27.10 8.33 2.67
C VAL A 323 -26.71 9.69 2.15
N TYR A 324 -25.77 9.74 1.20
CA TYR A 324 -25.51 10.92 0.39
C TYR A 324 -25.87 10.66 -1.07
N TYR A 325 -25.85 11.72 -1.89
CA TYR A 325 -26.08 11.55 -3.31
C TYR A 325 -24.97 10.72 -3.96
N ASN A 326 -23.71 11.14 -3.83
CA ASN A 326 -22.58 10.46 -4.45
C ASN A 326 -21.25 10.88 -3.79
N ALA A 327 -20.24 10.03 -3.91
CA ALA A 327 -18.87 10.27 -3.48
C ALA A 327 -17.88 9.58 -4.44
N ALA A 328 -16.67 10.12 -4.58
CA ALA A 328 -15.67 9.58 -5.48
C ALA A 328 -14.22 9.94 -5.12
N GLY A 329 -13.28 9.08 -5.50
CA GLY A 329 -11.84 9.30 -5.47
C GLY A 329 -11.26 9.43 -6.88
N LEU A 330 -10.58 10.54 -7.16
CA LEU A 330 -9.87 10.77 -8.41
C LEU A 330 -8.38 10.96 -8.14
N ARG A 331 -7.52 10.26 -8.88
CA ARG A 331 -6.06 10.39 -8.78
C ARG A 331 -5.41 10.26 -10.15
N VAL A 332 -4.53 11.19 -10.47
CA VAL A 332 -3.61 11.11 -11.61
C VAL A 332 -2.19 11.20 -11.07
N ASP A 333 -1.39 10.16 -11.32
CA ASP A 333 -0.03 10.05 -10.82
C ASP A 333 0.97 9.88 -11.97
N TYR A 334 2.15 10.48 -11.78
CA TYR A 334 3.36 10.20 -12.54
C TYR A 334 4.47 9.90 -11.55
N LEU A 335 5.17 8.77 -11.74
CA LEU A 335 6.34 8.37 -10.98
C LEU A 335 7.45 8.00 -11.97
N ALA A 336 8.67 8.47 -11.74
CA ALA A 336 9.81 8.08 -12.55
C ALA A 336 11.07 8.01 -11.71
N SER A 337 11.97 7.10 -12.09
CA SER A 337 13.29 7.01 -11.47
C SER A 337 14.39 6.72 -12.48
N LEU A 338 15.61 7.10 -12.11
CA LEU A 338 16.83 6.74 -12.81
C LEU A 338 17.93 6.50 -11.78
N GLY A 339 18.66 5.42 -11.92
CA GLY A 339 19.77 5.13 -11.03
C GLY A 339 20.75 4.11 -11.58
N ILE A 340 21.87 4.00 -10.88
CA ILE A 340 22.91 3.01 -11.13
C ILE A 340 23.01 2.09 -9.93
N GLU A 341 23.31 0.83 -10.18
CA GLU A 341 23.61 -0.15 -9.14
C GLU A 341 24.73 -1.08 -9.61
N THR A 342 25.57 -1.55 -8.68
CA THR A 342 26.66 -2.46 -8.99
C THR A 342 26.11 -3.82 -9.43
N ALA A 343 26.87 -4.54 -10.25
CA ALA A 343 26.57 -5.95 -10.53
C ALA A 343 26.48 -6.77 -9.22
N LYS A 344 25.70 -7.85 -9.23
CA LYS A 344 25.42 -8.67 -8.02
C LYS A 344 26.68 -9.23 -7.35
N ASP A 345 27.71 -9.53 -8.13
CA ASP A 345 28.96 -10.15 -7.65
C ASP A 345 30.10 -9.13 -7.48
N ALA A 346 29.79 -7.83 -7.55
CA ALA A 346 30.80 -6.80 -7.38
C ALA A 346 31.37 -6.84 -5.95
N PRO A 347 32.71 -6.69 -5.78
CA PRO A 347 33.34 -6.65 -4.45
C PRO A 347 32.82 -5.52 -3.54
N ILE A 348 32.33 -4.45 -4.18
CA ILE A 348 31.67 -3.32 -3.56
C ILE A 348 30.23 -3.35 -4.07
N HIS A 349 29.26 -3.46 -3.18
CA HIS A 349 27.86 -3.28 -3.52
C HIS A 349 27.49 -1.80 -3.37
N GLY A 350 26.86 -1.23 -4.38
CA GLY A 350 26.44 0.16 -4.34
C GLY A 350 25.24 0.45 -5.21
N GLU A 351 24.43 1.42 -4.79
CA GLU A 351 23.35 1.96 -5.60
C GLU A 351 23.20 3.48 -5.39
N LEU A 352 22.71 4.15 -6.43
CA LEU A 352 22.33 5.56 -6.38
C LEU A 352 21.14 5.75 -7.32
N LYS A 353 20.00 6.15 -6.78
CA LYS A 353 18.74 6.36 -7.51
C LYS A 353 18.16 7.73 -7.19
N ALA A 354 17.73 8.44 -8.23
CA ALA A 354 16.95 9.65 -8.12
C ALA A 354 15.53 9.39 -8.64
N TYR A 355 14.53 10.01 -8.02
CA TYR A 355 13.13 9.86 -8.40
C TYR A 355 12.37 11.18 -8.38
N TYR A 356 11.28 11.21 -9.16
CA TYR A 356 10.28 12.28 -9.16
C TYR A 356 8.89 11.66 -9.11
N HIS A 357 8.00 12.25 -8.30
CA HIS A 357 6.59 11.90 -8.26
C HIS A 357 5.73 13.16 -8.28
N SER A 358 4.66 13.12 -9.07
CA SER A 358 3.58 14.10 -9.02
C SER A 358 2.22 13.43 -8.94
N ASN A 359 1.35 13.97 -8.11
CA ASN A 359 -0.04 13.54 -7.97
C ASN A 359 -0.95 14.76 -8.16
N HIS A 360 -2.02 14.60 -8.91
CA HIS A 360 -3.19 15.49 -8.88
C HIS A 360 -4.41 14.67 -8.48
N GLY A 361 -5.10 15.06 -7.41
CA GLY A 361 -6.19 14.26 -6.85
C GLY A 361 -7.31 15.06 -6.21
N GLN A 362 -8.52 14.50 -6.25
CA GLN A 362 -9.70 15.02 -5.55
C GLN A 362 -10.44 13.86 -4.87
N GLY A 363 -10.81 14.03 -3.60
CA GLY A 363 -11.83 13.25 -2.92
C GLY A 363 -13.13 14.04 -2.89
N ILE A 364 -14.16 13.54 -3.54
CA ILE A 364 -15.40 14.22 -3.89
C ILE A 364 -16.54 13.70 -3.03
N TRP A 365 -17.36 14.60 -2.51
CA TRP A 365 -18.60 14.29 -1.81
C TRP A 365 -19.69 15.29 -2.20
N PHE A 366 -20.88 14.80 -2.55
CA PHE A 366 -22.05 15.65 -2.73
C PHE A 366 -22.70 15.86 -1.35
N THR A 367 -22.56 17.06 -0.82
CA THR A 367 -22.87 17.37 0.59
C THR A 367 -24.14 18.22 0.74
N PRO A 368 -25.04 17.87 1.68
CA PRO A 368 -26.21 18.68 2.04
C PRO A 368 -25.89 19.80 3.03
N TYR A 369 -24.66 19.87 3.54
CA TYR A 369 -24.27 20.83 4.58
C TYR A 369 -23.91 22.23 4.05
N THR A 370 -23.68 22.35 2.74
CA THR A 370 -23.38 23.62 2.08
C THR A 370 -24.24 23.73 0.83
N ALA A 371 -25.19 24.66 0.83
CA ALA A 371 -26.04 24.90 -0.33
C ALA A 371 -25.27 25.62 -1.45
N THR A 372 -25.64 25.34 -2.70
CA THR A 372 -25.14 26.11 -3.84
C THR A 372 -25.81 27.49 -3.87
N PRO A 373 -25.06 28.60 -3.92
CA PRO A 373 -25.64 29.93 -4.06
C PRO A 373 -26.53 30.03 -5.30
N GLY A 374 -27.81 30.30 -5.12
CA GLY A 374 -28.79 30.40 -6.22
C GLY A 374 -29.09 29.08 -6.95
N GLY A 375 -28.70 27.92 -6.40
CA GLY A 375 -28.85 26.62 -7.04
C GLY A 375 -29.53 25.57 -6.15
N ALA A 376 -29.04 24.33 -6.21
CA ALA A 376 -29.52 23.23 -5.39
C ALA A 376 -29.18 23.43 -3.89
N PRO A 377 -29.94 22.81 -2.97
CA PRO A 377 -29.64 22.81 -1.54
C PRO A 377 -28.45 21.90 -1.18
N LEU A 378 -27.66 21.51 -2.18
CA LEU A 378 -26.48 20.65 -2.11
C LEU A 378 -25.33 21.38 -2.81
N SER A 379 -24.11 20.95 -2.54
CA SER A 379 -22.94 21.29 -3.35
C SER A 379 -21.98 20.11 -3.45
N VAL A 380 -21.03 20.18 -4.37
CA VAL A 380 -19.92 19.21 -4.42
C VAL A 380 -18.77 19.75 -3.58
N ARG A 381 -18.34 19.00 -2.56
CA ARG A 381 -17.16 19.28 -1.75
C ARG A 381 -16.00 18.42 -2.23
N THR A 382 -14.84 19.03 -2.45
CA THR A 382 -13.58 18.33 -2.69
C THR A 382 -12.68 18.39 -1.47
N THR A 383 -11.86 17.36 -1.27
CA THR A 383 -10.55 17.48 -0.60
C THR A 383 -9.50 17.19 -1.66
N GLU A 384 -8.60 18.13 -1.92
CA GLU A 384 -7.71 18.10 -3.07
C GLU A 384 -6.28 17.83 -2.64
N TYR A 385 -5.55 17.09 -3.46
CA TYR A 385 -4.21 16.61 -3.18
C TYR A 385 -3.33 16.89 -4.40
N ASP A 386 -2.42 17.84 -4.28
CA ASP A 386 -1.38 18.09 -5.27
C ASP A 386 -0.02 17.82 -4.64
N ILE A 387 0.67 16.78 -5.08
CA ILE A 387 2.01 16.43 -4.59
C ILE A 387 3.02 16.67 -5.71
N ARG A 388 4.16 17.27 -5.38
CA ARG A 388 5.36 17.28 -6.20
C ARG A 388 6.54 16.98 -5.31
N ARG A 389 7.13 15.79 -5.47
CA ARG A 389 8.27 15.37 -4.66
C ARG A 389 9.38 14.83 -5.52
N LYS A 390 10.60 15.04 -5.03
CA LYS A 390 11.82 14.54 -5.64
C LYS A 390 12.76 14.09 -4.54
N GLY A 391 13.48 13.02 -4.79
CA GLY A 391 14.46 12.54 -3.85
C GLY A 391 15.61 11.81 -4.53
N VAL A 392 16.66 11.63 -3.76
CA VAL A 392 17.82 10.83 -4.11
C VAL A 392 18.13 9.93 -2.94
N PHE A 393 18.40 8.66 -3.20
CA PHE A 393 18.87 7.73 -2.20
C PHE A 393 19.94 6.84 -2.80
N GLY A 394 20.76 6.28 -1.93
CA GLY A 394 21.80 5.37 -2.34
C GLY A 394 22.53 4.78 -1.16
N SER A 395 23.35 3.80 -1.45
CA SER A 395 24.21 3.14 -0.48
C SER A 395 25.47 2.63 -1.13
N ILE A 396 26.49 2.43 -0.32
CA ILE A 396 27.73 1.77 -0.70
C ILE A 396 28.18 0.90 0.46
N GLY A 397 28.69 -0.28 0.13
CA GLY A 397 29.25 -1.18 1.12
C GLY A 397 30.16 -2.23 0.52
N GLY A 398 30.72 -3.04 1.39
CA GLY A 398 31.57 -4.15 1.03
C GLY A 398 32.30 -4.74 2.21
N LYS A 399 33.06 -5.81 1.96
CA LYS A 399 33.79 -6.53 2.99
C LYS A 399 35.06 -5.79 3.40
N LEU A 400 35.23 -5.58 4.71
CA LEU A 400 36.44 -5.07 5.34
C LEU A 400 36.88 -6.00 6.47
N GLY A 401 37.75 -6.96 6.12
CA GLY A 401 38.17 -8.02 7.03
C GLY A 401 37.00 -8.95 7.36
N PHE A 402 36.63 -9.03 8.65
CA PHE A 402 35.48 -9.82 9.13
C PHE A 402 34.15 -9.05 9.10
N ASN A 403 34.18 -7.76 8.75
CA ASN A 403 33.02 -6.88 8.69
C ASN A 403 32.49 -6.78 7.27
N ASP A 404 31.19 -6.57 7.13
CA ASP A 404 30.51 -6.25 5.88
C ASP A 404 29.69 -4.97 6.12
N ILE A 405 30.31 -3.84 5.80
CA ILE A 405 29.85 -2.52 6.21
C ILE A 405 29.10 -1.90 5.05
N THR A 406 27.90 -1.38 5.33
CA THR A 406 27.09 -0.60 4.40
C THR A 406 26.75 0.75 5.00
N VAL A 407 26.94 1.81 4.21
CA VAL A 407 26.51 3.16 4.55
C VAL A 407 25.57 3.64 3.45
N GLY A 408 24.45 4.25 3.85
CA GLY A 408 23.52 4.81 2.88
C GLY A 408 22.81 6.05 3.38
N GLY A 409 22.13 6.70 2.46
CA GLY A 409 21.48 7.97 2.70
C GLY A 409 20.26 8.17 1.81
N TRP A 410 19.37 9.04 2.25
CA TRP A 410 18.20 9.48 1.52
C TRP A 410 17.92 10.94 1.81
N TYR A 411 17.67 11.69 0.74
CA TYR A 411 17.18 13.05 0.79
C TYR A 411 15.90 13.15 -0.02
N GLU A 412 14.86 13.75 0.54
CA GLU A 412 13.62 14.06 -0.16
C GLU A 412 13.17 15.49 0.13
N LYS A 413 12.68 16.15 -0.92
CA LYS A 413 11.85 17.34 -0.80
C LYS A 413 10.46 17.05 -1.35
N ASN A 414 9.45 17.28 -0.52
CA ASN A 414 8.04 17.09 -0.85
C ASN A 414 7.28 18.41 -0.70
N ASP A 415 6.76 18.91 -1.82
CA ASP A 415 5.87 20.07 -1.88
C ASP A 415 4.43 19.54 -2.06
N PHE A 416 3.62 19.64 -1.00
CA PHE A 416 2.24 19.16 -0.97
C PHE A 416 1.27 20.34 -0.83
N ARG A 417 0.31 20.48 -1.75
CA ARG A 417 -0.80 21.43 -1.60
C ARG A 417 -2.08 20.66 -1.33
N GLN A 418 -2.79 21.11 -0.30
CA GLN A 418 -4.09 20.54 0.07
C GLN A 418 -5.12 21.65 0.17
N ALA A 419 -6.30 21.43 -0.40
CA ALA A 419 -7.41 22.36 -0.30
C ALA A 419 -8.74 21.65 -0.08
N ARG A 420 -9.71 22.38 0.48
CA ARG A 420 -11.11 21.97 0.53
C ARG A 420 -11.98 23.03 -0.11
N ARG A 421 -12.66 22.64 -1.18
CA ARG A 421 -13.42 23.55 -2.05
C ARG A 421 -14.82 23.04 -2.28
N PHE A 422 -15.70 23.97 -2.63
CA PHE A 422 -17.12 23.72 -2.87
C PHE A 422 -17.51 24.24 -4.25
N TYR A 423 -18.27 23.42 -4.97
CA TYR A 423 -18.66 23.65 -6.36
C TYR A 423 -20.17 23.58 -6.50
N GLY A 424 -20.70 24.49 -7.32
CA GLY A 424 -22.14 24.70 -7.43
C GLY A 424 -22.83 23.63 -8.27
N LEU A 425 -24.00 23.21 -7.80
CA LEU A 425 -25.00 22.43 -8.53
C LEU A 425 -26.16 23.36 -8.91
N THR A 426 -26.30 23.70 -10.18
CA THR A 426 -27.23 24.76 -10.63
C THR A 426 -28.67 24.28 -10.78
N SER A 427 -28.90 22.96 -10.89
CA SER A 427 -30.22 22.35 -11.04
C SER A 427 -30.65 21.61 -9.77
N ARG A 428 -31.93 21.75 -9.40
CA ARG A 428 -32.59 20.98 -8.35
C ARG A 428 -33.14 19.64 -8.85
N MET A 429 -33.27 19.46 -10.16
CA MET A 429 -33.89 18.25 -10.75
C MET A 429 -32.86 17.22 -11.19
N THR A 430 -31.68 17.68 -11.60
CA THR A 430 -30.61 16.83 -12.15
C THR A 430 -29.25 17.26 -11.62
N PRO A 431 -28.31 16.32 -11.42
CA PRO A 431 -26.93 16.67 -11.09
C PRO A 431 -26.31 17.42 -12.27
N THR A 432 -25.65 18.55 -12.01
CA THR A 432 -24.99 19.35 -13.06
C THR A 432 -23.48 19.15 -13.10
N ARG A 433 -22.97 18.14 -12.38
CA ARG A 433 -21.55 17.79 -12.29
C ARG A 433 -21.41 16.27 -12.18
N ASP A 434 -20.41 15.72 -12.83
CA ASP A 434 -20.04 14.31 -12.70
C ASP A 434 -19.04 14.12 -11.55
N SER A 435 -19.26 13.11 -10.72
CA SER A 435 -18.35 12.68 -9.66
C SER A 435 -17.01 12.13 -10.17
N LEU A 436 -16.97 11.62 -11.41
CA LEU A 436 -15.78 11.02 -12.00
C LEU A 436 -14.95 12.01 -12.84
N GLU A 437 -15.26 13.31 -12.77
CA GLU A 437 -14.49 14.39 -13.39
C GLU A 437 -13.84 15.31 -12.36
N PHE A 438 -12.70 15.89 -12.71
CA PHE A 438 -12.05 16.89 -11.87
C PHE A 438 -12.89 18.17 -11.81
N GLN A 439 -13.20 18.63 -10.61
CA GLN A 439 -14.05 19.79 -10.37
C GLN A 439 -13.26 21.09 -10.55
N SER A 440 -13.82 22.03 -11.30
CA SER A 440 -13.26 23.36 -11.57
C SER A 440 -14.25 24.48 -11.26
N ASN A 441 -13.74 25.70 -11.04
CA ASN A 441 -14.52 26.90 -10.70
C ASN A 441 -15.29 26.77 -9.37
N PRO A 442 -14.60 26.67 -8.22
CA PRO A 442 -15.25 26.62 -6.92
C PRO A 442 -15.93 27.96 -6.59
N PHE A 443 -17.10 27.94 -5.96
CA PHE A 443 -17.72 29.18 -5.44
C PHE A 443 -17.23 29.51 -4.02
N PHE A 444 -16.68 28.53 -3.32
CA PHE A 444 -16.19 28.68 -1.95
C PHE A 444 -14.97 27.79 -1.69
N THR A 445 -13.95 28.35 -1.03
CA THR A 445 -12.78 27.61 -0.54
C THR A 445 -12.78 27.69 0.97
N GLN A 446 -12.93 26.54 1.65
CA GLN A 446 -12.94 26.49 3.11
C GLN A 446 -11.52 26.68 3.66
N TRP A 447 -10.54 25.99 3.07
CA TRP A 447 -9.12 26.17 3.35
C TRP A 447 -8.27 25.73 2.16
N ASP A 448 -7.05 26.27 2.06
CA ASP A 448 -6.05 25.97 1.02
C ASP A 448 -4.65 26.24 1.59
N PHE A 449 -3.80 25.22 1.62
CA PHE A 449 -2.49 25.26 2.26
C PHE A 449 -1.41 24.68 1.35
N LYS A 450 -0.22 25.28 1.45
CA LYS A 450 1.04 24.70 0.98
C LYS A 450 1.79 24.12 2.17
N TYR A 451 2.05 22.82 2.10
CA TYR A 451 2.89 22.07 3.03
C TYR A 451 4.23 21.77 2.38
N GLY A 452 5.31 22.00 3.12
CA GLY A 452 6.65 21.63 2.71
C GLY A 452 7.25 20.65 3.71
N THR A 453 7.71 19.50 3.21
CA THR A 453 8.43 18.49 4.00
C THR A 453 9.81 18.27 3.40
N GLU A 454 10.84 18.41 4.22
CA GLU A 454 12.24 18.13 3.86
C GLU A 454 12.74 17.00 4.78
N THR A 455 13.26 15.94 4.18
CA THR A 455 13.74 14.74 4.88
C THR A 455 15.20 14.51 4.53
N ILE A 456 16.04 14.37 5.56
CA ILE A 456 17.38 13.80 5.45
C ILE A 456 17.41 12.56 6.33
N GLN A 457 17.81 11.43 5.77
CA GLN A 457 18.02 10.17 6.48
C GLN A 457 19.39 9.61 6.11
N TYR A 458 20.06 8.99 7.08
CA TYR A 458 21.23 8.15 6.84
C TYR A 458 21.11 6.85 7.63
N TYR A 459 21.90 5.86 7.24
CA TYR A 459 22.07 4.64 8.03
C TYR A 459 23.48 4.09 7.88
N VAL A 460 23.88 3.33 8.90
CA VAL A 460 25.10 2.51 8.90
C VAL A 460 24.71 1.13 9.37
N GLN A 461 25.18 0.11 8.68
CA GLN A 461 25.00 -1.30 9.04
C GLN A 461 26.34 -2.01 8.92
N ASP A 462 26.58 -2.94 9.83
CA ASP A 462 27.67 -3.90 9.76
C ASP A 462 27.12 -5.31 10.00
N LYS A 463 27.50 -6.23 9.13
CA LYS A 463 27.18 -7.66 9.22
C LYS A 463 28.46 -8.45 9.46
N ILE A 464 28.52 -9.10 10.62
CA ILE A 464 29.71 -9.82 11.08
C ILE A 464 29.40 -11.32 11.09
N ALA A 465 30.14 -12.09 10.28
CA ALA A 465 30.02 -13.54 10.23
C ALA A 465 31.10 -14.21 11.09
N LEU A 466 30.68 -14.93 12.13
CA LEU A 466 31.50 -15.65 13.11
C LEU A 466 31.16 -17.15 13.09
N GLY A 467 31.51 -17.82 11.99
CA GLY A 467 31.17 -19.24 11.78
C GLY A 467 29.66 -19.43 11.67
N ASN A 468 29.06 -20.13 12.64
CA ASN A 468 27.61 -20.36 12.68
C ASN A 468 26.80 -19.18 13.23
N LEU A 469 27.46 -18.19 13.84
CA LEU A 469 26.83 -16.99 14.35
C LEU A 469 27.02 -15.84 13.36
N THR A 470 25.94 -15.18 12.99
CA THR A 470 25.94 -13.89 12.30
C THR A 470 25.40 -12.84 13.26
N ILE A 471 26.07 -11.70 13.37
CA ILE A 471 25.62 -10.54 14.13
C ILE A 471 25.41 -9.40 13.14
N ASP A 472 24.26 -8.74 13.24
CA ASP A 472 24.00 -7.47 12.54
C ASP A 472 23.93 -6.37 13.59
N PHE A 473 24.65 -5.27 13.38
CA PHE A 473 24.52 -4.04 14.17
C PHE A 473 24.43 -2.84 13.24
N GLY A 474 23.63 -1.86 13.61
CA GLY A 474 23.53 -0.64 12.84
C GLY A 474 22.70 0.42 13.53
N TRP A 475 22.63 1.59 12.92
CA TRP A 475 21.69 2.60 13.33
C TRP A 475 21.21 3.41 12.14
N LYS A 476 20.01 3.98 12.29
CA LYS A 476 19.43 4.95 11.38
C LYS A 476 19.39 6.31 12.06
N GLY A 477 19.52 7.37 11.28
CA GLY A 477 19.29 8.74 11.75
C GLY A 477 18.50 9.55 10.74
N PHE A 478 17.64 10.46 11.21
CA PHE A 478 16.97 11.41 10.33
C PHE A 478 16.71 12.79 10.96
N ASP A 479 16.52 13.77 10.09
CA ASP A 479 15.92 15.08 10.37
C ASP A 479 14.78 15.31 9.37
N VAL A 480 13.57 15.55 9.90
CA VAL A 480 12.39 15.91 9.09
C VAL A 480 11.90 17.27 9.52
N ARG A 481 11.83 18.19 8.55
CA ARG A 481 11.34 19.56 8.75
C ARG A 481 10.04 19.75 8.00
N ASN A 482 9.04 20.17 8.75
CA ASN A 482 7.68 20.37 8.26
C ASN A 482 7.31 21.85 8.34
N SER A 483 6.60 22.32 7.32
CA SER A 483 6.05 23.68 7.27
C SER A 483 4.63 23.66 6.71
N ALA A 484 3.78 24.54 7.22
CA ALA A 484 2.41 24.75 6.78
C ALA A 484 2.20 26.25 6.52
N THR A 485 1.87 26.59 5.28
CA THR A 485 1.68 27.98 4.84
C THR A 485 0.29 28.13 4.21
N PRO A 486 -0.62 28.93 4.80
CA PRO A 486 -1.97 29.10 4.28
C PRO A 486 -1.98 30.00 3.05
N ILE A 487 -2.77 29.64 2.05
CA ILE A 487 -3.34 30.57 1.06
C ILE A 487 -4.70 31.04 1.58
N VAL A 488 -5.52 30.11 2.06
CA VAL A 488 -6.77 30.36 2.79
C VAL A 488 -6.73 29.52 4.08
N SER A 489 -6.64 30.16 5.24
CA SER A 489 -6.46 29.41 6.51
C SER A 489 -7.70 28.60 6.91
N GLY A 490 -8.91 29.14 6.74
CA GLY A 490 -10.14 28.46 7.18
C GLY A 490 -10.18 28.13 8.68
N GLY A 491 -9.34 28.79 9.49
CA GLY A 491 -9.19 28.51 10.93
C GLY A 491 -8.16 27.44 11.28
N LEU A 492 -7.51 26.81 10.30
CA LEU A 492 -6.45 25.82 10.53
C LEU A 492 -5.09 26.47 10.81
N ALA A 493 -4.24 25.72 11.51
CA ALA A 493 -2.94 26.17 11.97
C ALA A 493 -1.90 26.29 10.84
N ALA A 494 -1.06 27.31 10.97
CA ALA A 494 0.14 27.51 10.18
C ALA A 494 1.37 27.46 11.09
N GLY A 495 2.53 27.14 10.52
CA GLY A 495 3.79 27.16 11.27
C GLY A 495 4.81 26.16 10.78
N LYS A 496 5.76 25.84 11.65
CA LYS A 496 6.84 24.87 11.41
C LYS A 496 6.96 23.93 12.60
N ILE A 497 7.27 22.67 12.32
CA ILE A 497 7.59 21.66 13.32
C ILE A 497 8.69 20.76 12.76
N LYS A 498 9.53 20.20 13.64
CA LYS A 498 10.60 19.30 13.21
C LYS A 498 10.71 18.10 14.13
N VAL A 499 11.21 17.00 13.59
CA VAL A 499 11.62 15.81 14.34
C VAL A 499 13.04 15.47 13.93
N THR A 500 13.91 15.33 14.92
CA THR A 500 15.31 14.95 14.71
C THR A 500 15.63 13.79 15.63
N ASP A 501 16.19 12.73 15.08
CA ASP A 501 16.80 11.64 15.84
C ASP A 501 17.89 11.00 14.99
N TRP A 502 19.14 11.28 15.35
CA TRP A 502 20.30 10.85 14.59
C TRP A 502 20.82 9.46 14.99
N PHE A 503 20.25 8.84 16.02
CA PHE A 503 20.73 7.56 16.51
C PHE A 503 19.58 6.68 16.99
N GLN A 504 19.03 5.92 16.05
CA GLN A 504 18.04 4.88 16.25
C GLN A 504 18.75 3.52 16.07
N PRO A 505 19.18 2.86 17.17
CA PRO A 505 19.95 1.63 17.11
C PRO A 505 19.12 0.42 16.68
N HIS A 506 19.77 -0.47 15.93
CA HIS A 506 19.29 -1.78 15.52
C HIS A 506 20.39 -2.80 15.80
N GLY A 507 20.03 -3.96 16.35
CA GLY A 507 20.98 -5.05 16.54
C GLY A 507 20.28 -6.38 16.54
N GLY A 508 20.90 -7.40 15.97
CA GLY A 508 20.33 -8.73 15.93
C GLY A 508 21.37 -9.80 15.70
N PHE A 509 20.94 -11.05 15.85
CA PHE A 509 21.79 -12.22 15.64
C PHE A 509 21.02 -13.31 14.89
N ASN A 510 21.77 -14.16 14.20
CA ASN A 510 21.29 -15.40 13.61
C ASN A 510 22.30 -16.50 13.91
N TYR A 511 21.85 -17.62 14.48
CA TYR A 511 22.69 -18.74 14.85
C TYR A 511 22.23 -20.01 14.15
N LYS A 512 23.10 -20.57 13.31
CA LYS A 512 22.87 -21.84 12.62
C LYS A 512 23.04 -23.00 13.60
N LEU A 513 21.92 -23.63 14.00
CA LEU A 513 21.92 -24.84 14.81
C LEU A 513 22.30 -26.07 13.98
N SER A 514 21.86 -26.10 12.72
CA SER A 514 22.18 -27.14 11.74
C SER A 514 22.00 -26.60 10.32
N GLU A 515 22.19 -27.45 9.31
CA GLU A 515 21.85 -27.13 7.92
C GLU A 515 20.35 -26.93 7.67
N SER A 516 19.49 -27.25 8.63
CA SER A 516 18.03 -27.12 8.48
C SER A 516 17.40 -26.19 9.50
N ALA A 517 18.11 -25.77 10.55
CA ALA A 517 17.54 -25.00 11.66
C ALA A 517 18.41 -23.81 12.05
N GLU A 518 17.78 -22.65 12.26
CA GLU A 518 18.43 -21.40 12.66
C GLU A 518 17.60 -20.71 13.75
N LEU A 519 18.27 -20.12 14.75
CA LEU A 519 17.66 -19.22 15.72
C LEU A 519 18.02 -17.78 15.37
N PHE A 520 17.11 -16.85 15.59
CA PHE A 520 17.37 -15.44 15.39
C PHE A 520 16.74 -14.61 16.50
N GLY A 521 17.26 -13.40 16.70
CA GLY A 521 16.62 -12.42 17.55
C GLY A 521 17.16 -11.02 17.28
N ASP A 522 16.33 -10.02 17.52
CA ASP A 522 16.67 -8.63 17.24
C ASP A 522 16.07 -7.65 18.26
N PHE A 523 16.69 -6.49 18.31
CA PHE A 523 16.23 -5.29 18.99
C PHE A 523 16.27 -4.13 17.99
N THR A 524 15.20 -3.35 17.99
CA THR A 524 15.09 -2.18 17.13
C THR A 524 14.40 -1.03 17.85
N GLN A 525 14.95 0.17 17.69
CA GLN A 525 14.36 1.42 18.14
C GLN A 525 14.04 2.29 16.94
N VAL A 526 12.79 2.76 16.82
CA VAL A 526 12.36 3.60 15.69
C VAL A 526 11.52 4.76 16.19
N LYS A 527 11.74 5.94 15.61
CA LYS A 527 10.96 7.15 15.83
C LYS A 527 10.27 7.56 14.53
N ARG A 528 9.05 8.06 14.65
CA ARG A 528 8.27 8.52 13.49
C ARG A 528 8.27 10.03 13.35
N ALA A 529 8.42 10.54 12.13
CA ALA A 529 8.25 11.95 11.81
C ALA A 529 6.76 12.36 11.84
N PHE A 530 6.49 13.65 12.09
CA PHE A 530 5.12 14.17 12.00
C PHE A 530 4.65 14.28 10.54
N VAL A 531 3.34 14.13 10.33
CA VAL A 531 2.69 14.35 9.03
C VAL A 531 2.29 15.82 8.87
N SER A 532 2.42 16.36 7.65
CA SER A 532 2.03 17.73 7.31
C SER A 532 0.80 17.76 6.42
N SER A 533 -0.39 18.01 6.98
CA SER A 533 -1.62 18.21 6.21
C SER A 533 -2.70 18.95 6.99
N ALA A 534 -3.77 19.36 6.31
CA ALA A 534 -4.96 19.96 6.91
C ALA A 534 -5.91 18.92 7.51
N THR A 535 -5.77 17.64 7.12
CA THR A 535 -6.69 16.56 7.46
C THR A 535 -6.14 15.58 8.49
N THR A 536 -4.84 15.58 8.73
CA THR A 536 -4.18 14.78 9.77
C THR A 536 -2.86 15.41 10.23
N GLY A 537 -2.35 14.96 11.36
CA GLY A 537 -1.10 15.43 11.94
C GLY A 537 -1.24 16.80 12.65
N PRO A 538 -0.12 17.38 13.12
CA PRO A 538 -0.15 18.51 14.05
C PRO A 538 -0.80 19.79 13.51
N PHE A 539 -0.93 19.94 12.19
CA PHE A 539 -1.54 21.11 11.56
C PHE A 539 -3.05 20.99 11.35
N ALA A 540 -3.64 19.79 11.53
CA ALA A 540 -5.08 19.55 11.41
C ALA A 540 -5.86 20.02 12.66
N THR A 541 -5.55 21.21 13.15
CA THR A 541 -6.12 21.83 14.35
C THR A 541 -6.12 23.35 14.21
N THR A 542 -6.67 24.06 15.19
CA THR A 542 -6.68 25.53 15.22
C THR A 542 -5.30 26.09 15.60
N GLN A 543 -5.01 27.36 15.26
CA GLN A 543 -3.74 27.97 15.65
C GLN A 543 -3.46 27.93 17.16
N PRO A 544 -4.42 28.22 18.06
CA PRO A 544 -4.21 28.04 19.50
C PRO A 544 -3.92 26.59 19.88
N GLY A 545 -4.61 25.62 19.24
CA GLY A 545 -4.35 24.20 19.43
C GLY A 545 -2.92 23.82 19.06
N PHE A 546 -2.42 24.28 17.92
CA PHE A 546 -1.05 24.05 17.49
C PHE A 546 -0.02 24.71 18.43
N ASN A 547 -0.26 25.95 18.85
CA ASN A 547 0.61 26.63 19.82
C ASN A 547 0.66 25.88 21.16
N ALA A 548 -0.47 25.31 21.61
CA ALA A 548 -0.53 24.47 22.80
C ALA A 548 0.26 23.17 22.63
N LEU A 549 0.23 22.54 21.44
CA LEU A 549 1.06 21.38 21.12
C LEU A 549 2.55 21.69 21.25
N LEU A 550 3.00 22.88 20.86
CA LEU A 550 4.41 23.28 20.93
C LEU A 550 4.86 23.71 22.34
N THR A 551 4.00 24.39 23.09
CA THR A 551 4.40 25.05 24.35
C THR A 551 4.00 24.26 25.59
N THR A 552 2.73 23.83 25.64
CA THR A 552 2.09 23.28 26.84
C THR A 552 2.17 21.76 26.83
N SER A 553 1.65 21.12 25.78
CA SER A 553 1.63 19.66 25.64
C SER A 553 2.99 19.09 25.24
N LYS A 554 3.88 19.93 24.69
CA LYS A 554 5.22 19.56 24.17
C LYS A 554 5.16 18.26 23.36
N LEU A 555 4.38 18.30 22.29
CA LEU A 555 4.10 17.15 21.43
C LEU A 555 5.39 16.42 21.07
N LYS A 556 5.47 15.14 21.45
CA LYS A 556 6.57 14.25 21.11
C LYS A 556 6.17 13.35 19.95
N PRO A 557 7.11 13.02 19.06
CA PRO A 557 6.89 11.99 18.04
C PRO A 557 6.64 10.63 18.68
N GLU A 558 5.91 9.79 17.95
CA GLU A 558 5.73 8.38 18.26
C GLU A 558 7.07 7.63 18.16
N GLU A 559 7.29 6.69 19.07
CA GLU A 559 8.53 5.90 19.11
C GLU A 559 8.22 4.46 19.57
N SER A 560 8.90 3.48 19.00
CA SER A 560 8.78 2.07 19.38
C SER A 560 10.13 1.44 19.68
N ASN A 561 10.16 0.60 20.72
CA ASN A 561 11.20 -0.37 20.96
C ASN A 561 10.61 -1.76 20.69
N THR A 562 11.18 -2.51 19.76
CA THR A 562 10.75 -3.87 19.43
C THR A 562 11.85 -4.86 19.77
N TYR A 563 11.46 -5.95 20.43
CA TYR A 563 12.29 -7.09 20.75
C TYR A 563 11.68 -8.33 20.11
N GLU A 564 12.49 -9.15 19.48
CA GLU A 564 12.04 -10.33 18.77
C GLU A 564 12.99 -11.50 18.98
N LEU A 565 12.43 -12.70 19.07
CA LEU A 565 13.16 -13.95 19.13
C LEU A 565 12.38 -15.02 18.37
N GLY A 566 13.06 -15.78 17.52
CA GLY A 566 12.41 -16.83 16.75
C GLY A 566 13.35 -17.93 16.28
N GLY A 567 12.74 -18.93 15.66
CA GLY A 567 13.41 -20.05 15.03
C GLY A 567 12.86 -20.30 13.64
N ARG A 568 13.73 -20.70 12.73
CA ARG A 568 13.39 -21.08 11.35
C ARG A 568 13.84 -22.49 11.10
N PHE A 569 13.05 -23.22 10.31
CA PHE A 569 13.38 -24.56 9.90
C PHE A 569 13.07 -24.75 8.42
N LYS A 570 14.02 -25.29 7.65
CA LYS A 570 13.84 -25.63 6.24
C LYS A 570 14.49 -26.97 5.91
N ASN A 571 13.71 -27.86 5.31
CA ASN A 571 14.19 -29.07 4.66
C ASN A 571 13.49 -29.24 3.28
N ARG A 572 13.62 -30.40 2.64
CA ARG A 572 13.06 -30.66 1.31
C ARG A 572 11.52 -30.56 1.23
N TRP A 573 10.82 -30.92 2.30
CA TRP A 573 9.36 -31.08 2.30
C TRP A 573 8.65 -30.08 3.21
N PHE A 574 9.36 -29.36 4.06
CA PHE A 574 8.79 -28.38 4.99
C PHE A 574 9.70 -27.16 5.17
N ASN A 575 9.07 -25.99 5.19
CA ASN A 575 9.67 -24.70 5.47
C ASN A 575 8.79 -23.97 6.50
N GLY A 576 9.34 -23.49 7.61
CA GLY A 576 8.53 -22.86 8.65
C GLY A 576 9.32 -21.94 9.58
N LEU A 577 8.57 -21.12 10.30
CA LEU A 577 9.08 -20.22 11.34
C LEU A 577 8.15 -20.22 12.56
N ILE A 578 8.74 -19.93 13.70
CA ILE A 578 8.05 -19.51 14.91
C ILE A 578 8.78 -18.30 15.49
N ALA A 579 8.04 -17.29 15.94
CA ALA A 579 8.60 -16.09 16.54
C ALA A 579 7.73 -15.59 17.69
N ALA A 580 8.35 -14.90 18.64
CA ALA A 580 7.68 -14.14 19.67
C ALA A 580 8.26 -12.72 19.69
N TYR A 581 7.41 -11.75 19.96
CA TYR A 581 7.80 -10.35 19.99
C TYR A 581 7.23 -9.62 21.19
N TYR A 582 7.93 -8.55 21.58
CA TYR A 582 7.51 -7.57 22.56
C TYR A 582 7.78 -6.18 22.01
N VAL A 583 6.76 -5.32 22.05
CA VAL A 583 6.80 -3.94 21.55
C VAL A 583 6.39 -3.01 22.68
N ASP A 584 7.25 -2.06 22.98
CA ASP A 584 6.94 -0.92 23.85
C ASP A 584 6.84 0.35 23.01
N PHE A 585 5.63 0.88 22.89
CA PHE A 585 5.31 2.07 22.12
C PHE A 585 5.14 3.26 23.05
N ARG A 586 5.74 4.39 22.70
CA ARG A 586 5.69 5.63 23.47
C ARG A 586 5.09 6.78 22.64
N ASN A 587 4.41 7.69 23.34
CA ASN A 587 3.77 8.89 22.79
C ASN A 587 2.72 8.59 21.71
N ARG A 588 1.94 7.51 21.85
CA ARG A 588 0.88 7.14 20.90
C ARG A 588 -0.08 8.30 20.69
N LEU A 589 -0.23 8.72 19.44
CA LEU A 589 -1.12 9.81 19.04
C LEU A 589 -2.40 9.22 18.47
N LEU A 590 -3.53 9.52 19.12
CA LEU A 590 -4.86 9.17 18.64
C LEU A 590 -5.52 10.39 18.01
N GLY A 591 -6.16 10.18 16.86
CA GLY A 591 -7.11 11.14 16.31
C GLY A 591 -8.51 10.76 16.73
N VAL A 592 -9.27 11.71 17.28
CA VAL A 592 -10.71 11.53 17.53
C VAL A 592 -11.48 12.29 16.46
N THR A 593 -12.24 11.55 15.65
CA THR A 593 -13.18 12.15 14.70
C THR A 593 -14.37 12.75 15.45
N THR A 594 -14.76 13.98 15.12
CA THR A 594 -15.89 14.67 15.74
C THR A 594 -17.01 14.88 14.73
N GLY A 595 -18.21 14.35 15.00
CA GLY A 595 -19.37 14.48 14.11
C GLY A 595 -19.25 13.72 12.78
N ALA A 596 -20.09 14.09 11.81
CA ALA A 596 -20.14 13.44 10.50
C ALA A 596 -18.87 13.74 9.68
N GLY A 597 -18.27 12.71 9.08
CA GLY A 597 -17.02 12.84 8.32
C GLY A 597 -17.13 13.83 7.16
N ILE A 598 -18.33 13.94 6.56
CA ILE A 598 -18.59 14.84 5.45
C ILE A 598 -18.54 16.34 5.83
N VAL A 599 -18.65 16.68 7.11
CA VAL A 599 -18.53 18.07 7.56
C VAL A 599 -17.05 18.50 7.58
N GLY A 600 -16.15 17.53 7.72
CA GLY A 600 -14.71 17.77 7.71
C GLY A 600 -14.22 18.50 8.96
N ASN A 601 -14.86 18.22 10.10
CA ASN A 601 -14.47 18.76 11.40
C ASN A 601 -13.00 18.42 11.71
N PRO A 602 -12.25 19.32 12.37
CA PRO A 602 -10.88 19.05 12.77
C PRO A 602 -10.79 17.78 13.62
N VAL A 603 -9.81 16.93 13.31
CA VAL A 603 -9.50 15.77 14.13
C VAL A 603 -8.82 16.26 15.40
N ILE A 604 -9.31 15.82 16.57
CA ILE A 604 -8.67 16.16 17.83
C ILE A 604 -7.53 15.17 18.05
N LEU A 605 -6.29 15.64 17.98
CA LEU A 605 -5.12 14.85 18.35
C LEU A 605 -5.00 14.76 19.87
N GLN A 606 -4.87 13.54 20.37
CA GLN A 606 -4.71 13.22 21.78
C GLN A 606 -3.51 12.29 21.95
N ASN A 607 -2.58 12.65 22.82
CA ASN A 607 -1.49 11.75 23.21
C ASN A 607 -2.00 10.84 24.33
N VAL A 608 -2.06 9.53 24.09
CA VAL A 608 -2.50 8.51 25.06
C VAL A 608 -1.34 7.79 25.74
N GLY A 609 -0.15 8.38 25.71
CA GLY A 609 1.02 7.82 26.40
C GLY A 609 1.51 6.56 25.71
N ALA A 610 1.53 5.43 26.42
CA ALA A 610 2.15 4.21 25.94
C ALA A 610 1.16 3.14 25.43
N VAL A 611 1.61 2.30 24.50
CA VAL A 611 0.96 1.06 24.10
C VAL A 611 1.95 -0.07 24.30
N ARG A 612 1.49 -1.20 24.83
CA ARG A 612 2.31 -2.41 24.94
C ARG A 612 1.69 -3.50 24.09
N SER A 613 2.50 -4.08 23.22
CA SER A 613 2.09 -5.23 22.40
C SER A 613 3.04 -6.39 22.62
N TYR A 614 2.49 -7.59 22.75
CA TYR A 614 3.27 -8.83 22.73
C TYR A 614 2.49 -9.90 22.01
N GLY A 615 3.20 -10.82 21.39
CA GLY A 615 2.56 -11.82 20.56
C GLY A 615 3.50 -12.94 20.17
N PHE A 616 2.91 -13.94 19.53
CA PHE A 616 3.66 -15.00 18.88
C PHE A 616 3.08 -15.26 17.50
N GLU A 617 3.95 -15.74 16.62
CA GLU A 617 3.67 -15.98 15.23
C GLU A 617 4.22 -17.34 14.84
N ALA A 618 3.46 -18.07 14.04
CA ALA A 618 3.91 -19.31 13.43
C ALA A 618 3.46 -19.32 11.97
N ALA A 619 4.34 -19.75 11.08
CA ALA A 619 3.99 -20.01 9.69
C ALA A 619 4.73 -21.24 9.20
N GLY A 620 4.08 -22.05 8.37
CA GLY A 620 4.64 -23.28 7.86
C GLY A 620 4.05 -23.62 6.50
N GLU A 621 4.90 -24.14 5.63
CA GLU A 621 4.57 -24.64 4.32
C GLU A 621 5.10 -26.06 4.17
N ALA A 622 4.26 -26.98 3.71
CA ALA A 622 4.61 -28.36 3.45
C ALA A 622 4.34 -28.73 1.98
N LYS A 623 5.34 -29.33 1.32
CA LYS A 623 5.20 -29.97 0.01
C LYS A 623 4.77 -31.42 0.23
N LEU A 624 3.49 -31.71 0.01
CA LEU A 624 2.90 -33.04 0.24
C LEU A 624 3.21 -34.03 -0.89
N GLY A 625 3.77 -33.56 -2.00
CA GLY A 625 4.06 -34.38 -3.18
C GLY A 625 2.87 -34.48 -4.13
N HIS A 626 3.10 -35.08 -5.30
CA HIS A 626 2.11 -35.22 -6.37
C HIS A 626 1.45 -33.91 -6.84
N GLY A 627 2.12 -32.77 -6.62
CA GLY A 627 1.62 -31.43 -6.95
C GLY A 627 0.87 -30.74 -5.81
N PHE A 628 0.69 -31.38 -4.65
CA PHE A 628 0.01 -30.77 -3.51
C PHE A 628 0.97 -30.02 -2.58
N GLY A 629 0.53 -28.84 -2.16
CA GLY A 629 1.15 -28.04 -1.12
C GLY A 629 0.13 -27.61 -0.07
N VAL A 630 0.59 -27.40 1.16
CA VAL A 630 -0.21 -26.83 2.24
C VAL A 630 0.58 -25.71 2.90
N PHE A 631 -0.08 -24.60 3.14
CA PHE A 631 0.43 -23.50 3.93
C PHE A 631 -0.52 -23.20 5.09
N ALA A 632 0.04 -22.87 6.25
CA ALA A 632 -0.71 -22.39 7.40
C ALA A 632 0.08 -21.30 8.14
N SER A 633 -0.63 -20.28 8.62
CA SER A 633 -0.09 -19.29 9.55
C SER A 633 -1.06 -18.99 10.66
N TYR A 634 -0.51 -18.63 11.81
CA TYR A 634 -1.25 -18.20 12.98
C TYR A 634 -0.49 -17.08 13.67
N SER A 635 -1.21 -16.06 14.13
CA SER A 635 -0.66 -15.08 15.04
C SER A 635 -1.61 -14.78 16.20
N TYR A 636 -0.99 -14.66 17.37
CA TYR A 636 -1.60 -14.09 18.56
C TYR A 636 -0.97 -12.73 18.85
N ASN A 637 -1.79 -11.74 19.12
CA ASN A 637 -1.37 -10.36 19.37
C ASN A 637 -2.21 -9.74 20.49
N ASP A 638 -1.57 -9.38 21.60
CA ASP A 638 -2.19 -8.63 22.70
C ASP A 638 -1.59 -7.23 22.74
N SER A 639 -2.28 -6.28 22.11
CA SER A 639 -1.91 -4.86 22.06
C SER A 639 -2.86 -4.04 22.91
N THR A 640 -2.34 -3.36 23.93
CA THR A 640 -3.15 -2.65 24.94
C THR A 640 -2.62 -1.26 25.26
N TYR A 641 -3.53 -0.29 25.43
CA TYR A 641 -3.19 1.05 25.92
C TYR A 641 -2.74 0.99 27.38
N ARG A 642 -1.73 1.78 27.73
CA ARG A 642 -1.14 1.80 29.07
C ARG A 642 -1.65 2.95 29.93
N ASP A 643 -2.17 3.99 29.28
CA ASP A 643 -2.69 5.19 29.93
C ASP A 643 -4.12 5.50 29.48
N ASN A 644 -4.78 6.35 30.27
CA ASN A 644 -6.07 6.92 29.90
C ASN A 644 -5.83 8.21 29.10
N VAL A 645 -6.63 8.44 28.05
CA VAL A 645 -6.70 9.72 27.33
C VAL A 645 -6.94 10.88 28.30
N SER A 646 -7.88 10.71 29.23
CA SER A 646 -8.27 11.69 30.23
C SER A 646 -8.91 11.02 31.44
N ALA A 647 -9.28 11.80 32.46
CA ALA A 647 -10.04 11.29 33.61
C ALA A 647 -11.43 10.72 33.25
N THR A 648 -11.98 11.10 32.09
CA THR A 648 -13.31 10.67 31.63
C THR A 648 -13.27 9.66 30.49
N VAL A 649 -12.15 9.58 29.76
CA VAL A 649 -11.96 8.65 28.64
C VAL A 649 -10.96 7.57 29.06
N LEU A 650 -11.49 6.48 29.63
CA LEU A 650 -10.74 5.41 30.28
C LEU A 650 -10.26 4.34 29.27
N THR A 651 -9.13 4.61 28.62
CA THR A 651 -8.51 3.71 27.62
C THR A 651 -7.52 2.71 28.22
N LYS A 652 -7.03 2.89 29.44
CA LYS A 652 -6.03 2.02 30.05
C LYS A 652 -6.52 0.57 30.11
N GLY A 653 -5.69 -0.36 29.64
CA GLY A 653 -6.00 -1.80 29.60
C GLY A 653 -6.95 -2.21 28.47
N LYS A 654 -7.45 -1.26 27.66
CA LYS A 654 -8.26 -1.54 26.48
C LYS A 654 -7.37 -1.98 25.32
N THR A 655 -7.88 -2.89 24.50
CA THR A 655 -7.23 -3.34 23.26
C THR A 655 -7.20 -2.19 22.26
N THR A 656 -6.09 -2.03 21.55
CA THR A 656 -5.98 -1.03 20.50
C THR A 656 -7.02 -1.29 19.39
N VAL A 657 -7.58 -0.21 18.84
CA VAL A 657 -8.55 -0.30 17.74
C VAL A 657 -7.96 -1.05 16.54
N ASP A 658 -8.81 -1.79 15.82
CA ASP A 658 -8.44 -2.61 14.66
C ASP A 658 -7.26 -3.57 14.87
N SER A 659 -7.10 -4.06 16.11
CA SER A 659 -6.04 -5.00 16.47
C SER A 659 -6.66 -6.36 16.86
N PRO A 660 -6.97 -7.23 15.89
CA PRO A 660 -7.50 -8.57 16.19
C PRO A 660 -6.49 -9.35 17.04
N LYS A 661 -6.99 -10.11 18.03
CA LYS A 661 -6.13 -10.91 18.91
C LYS A 661 -5.61 -12.16 18.25
N HIS A 662 -6.42 -12.76 17.40
CA HIS A 662 -6.13 -13.97 16.67
C HIS A 662 -6.33 -13.74 15.17
N LEU A 663 -5.32 -14.12 14.40
CA LEU A 663 -5.39 -14.31 12.95
C LEU A 663 -4.94 -15.74 12.65
N ALA A 664 -5.68 -16.43 11.78
CA ALA A 664 -5.27 -17.74 11.28
C ALA A 664 -5.55 -17.81 9.78
N LYS A 665 -4.55 -18.24 9.00
CA LYS A 665 -4.68 -18.42 7.55
C LYS A 665 -4.28 -19.84 7.19
N GLY A 666 -4.95 -20.42 6.21
CA GLY A 666 -4.62 -21.74 5.68
C GLY A 666 -4.84 -21.78 4.18
N GLU A 667 -3.98 -22.46 3.46
CA GLU A 667 -4.10 -22.63 2.01
C GLU A 667 -3.71 -24.05 1.61
N ILE A 668 -4.51 -24.66 0.74
CA ILE A 668 -4.17 -25.91 0.06
C ILE A 668 -3.99 -25.56 -1.42
N THR A 669 -2.88 -25.98 -1.99
CA THR A 669 -2.56 -25.78 -3.40
C THR A 669 -2.40 -27.11 -4.13
N TYR A 670 -2.76 -27.11 -5.41
CA TYR A 670 -2.46 -28.16 -6.35
C TYR A 670 -1.81 -27.54 -7.58
N ASP A 671 -0.70 -28.08 -8.04
CA ASP A 671 0.01 -27.59 -9.21
C ASP A 671 0.75 -28.77 -9.88
N LYS A 672 0.17 -29.31 -10.96
CA LYS A 672 0.78 -30.41 -11.71
C LYS A 672 0.30 -30.48 -13.15
N GLY A 673 1.27 -30.45 -14.06
CA GLY A 673 1.03 -30.57 -15.50
C GLY A 673 0.14 -29.43 -16.00
N MET A 674 -0.97 -29.80 -16.63
CA MET A 674 -1.95 -28.86 -17.20
C MET A 674 -2.73 -28.10 -16.12
N PHE A 675 -2.98 -28.70 -14.95
CA PHE A 675 -3.94 -28.16 -13.99
C PHE A 675 -3.27 -27.58 -12.75
N PHE A 676 -3.86 -26.52 -12.23
CA PHE A 676 -3.51 -25.96 -10.93
C PHE A 676 -4.76 -25.45 -10.20
N GLY A 677 -4.66 -25.26 -8.89
CA GLY A 677 -5.74 -24.70 -8.10
C GLY A 677 -5.30 -24.38 -6.68
N ARG A 678 -6.13 -23.60 -5.98
CA ARG A 678 -5.96 -23.31 -4.56
C ARG A 678 -7.31 -23.17 -3.88
N ILE A 679 -7.34 -23.46 -2.58
CA ILE A 679 -8.39 -23.01 -1.67
C ILE A 679 -7.72 -22.40 -0.44
N GLY A 680 -8.06 -21.16 -0.13
CA GLY A 680 -7.53 -20.41 1.00
C GLY A 680 -8.63 -20.05 1.99
N ALA A 681 -8.31 -20.10 3.27
CA ALA A 681 -9.18 -19.71 4.38
C ALA A 681 -8.48 -18.61 5.20
N ASN A 682 -9.26 -17.62 5.60
CA ASN A 682 -8.80 -16.47 6.34
C ASN A 682 -9.71 -16.22 7.54
N TYR A 683 -9.22 -16.53 8.73
CA TYR A 683 -9.88 -16.21 9.99
C TYR A 683 -9.32 -14.93 10.61
N MET A 684 -10.24 -14.10 11.11
CA MET A 684 -9.95 -12.93 11.91
C MET A 684 -10.91 -12.85 13.08
N SER A 685 -10.36 -12.76 14.29
CA SER A 685 -11.13 -12.56 15.52
C SER A 685 -11.77 -11.17 15.60
N LYS A 686 -12.67 -10.99 16.58
CA LYS A 686 -13.35 -9.72 16.89
C LYS A 686 -12.40 -8.52 16.94
N ARG A 687 -12.87 -7.38 16.43
CA ARG A 687 -12.11 -6.11 16.41
C ARG A 687 -12.92 -4.96 16.98
N TYR A 688 -12.26 -4.09 17.74
CA TYR A 688 -12.86 -2.87 18.29
C TYR A 688 -12.62 -1.68 17.36
N PHE A 689 -13.61 -0.80 17.24
CA PHE A 689 -13.50 0.46 16.49
C PHE A 689 -13.68 1.70 17.37
N THR A 690 -13.70 1.53 18.70
CA THR A 690 -13.68 2.62 19.68
C THR A 690 -12.54 2.44 20.68
N TYR A 691 -11.96 3.55 21.14
CA TYR A 691 -10.82 3.53 22.07
C TYR A 691 -11.16 2.97 23.45
N THR A 692 -12.42 3.11 23.90
CA THR A 692 -12.92 2.51 25.16
C THR A 692 -13.37 1.05 25.03
N ASN A 693 -13.34 0.50 23.80
CA ASN A 693 -13.76 -0.85 23.43
C ASN A 693 -15.23 -1.17 23.76
N ASP A 694 -16.12 -0.18 23.69
CA ASP A 694 -17.56 -0.36 23.86
C ASP A 694 -18.27 -0.80 22.57
N GLN A 695 -17.66 -0.59 21.39
CA GLN A 695 -18.17 -1.06 20.10
C GLN A 695 -17.16 -1.94 19.36
N SER A 696 -17.67 -2.98 18.71
CA SER A 696 -16.86 -3.97 18.00
C SER A 696 -17.60 -4.62 16.85
N VAL A 697 -16.85 -5.17 15.89
CA VAL A 697 -17.34 -6.07 14.85
C VAL A 697 -16.97 -7.52 15.19
N PRO A 698 -17.87 -8.49 14.92
CA PRO A 698 -17.62 -9.88 15.25
C PRO A 698 -16.49 -10.48 14.40
N GLU A 699 -16.06 -11.67 14.80
CA GLU A 699 -15.11 -12.48 14.02
C GLU A 699 -15.68 -12.94 12.67
N GLN A 700 -14.78 -13.32 11.77
CA GLN A 700 -15.12 -13.79 10.44
C GLN A 700 -14.15 -14.86 9.94
N VAL A 701 -14.65 -15.71 9.04
CA VAL A 701 -13.84 -16.59 8.19
C VAL A 701 -14.26 -16.36 6.75
N ILE A 702 -13.31 -16.04 5.88
CA ILE A 702 -13.52 -15.87 4.44
C ILE A 702 -12.74 -16.94 3.69
N PHE A 703 -13.34 -17.47 2.62
CA PHE A 703 -12.72 -18.48 1.76
C PHE A 703 -12.59 -17.94 0.35
N ASP A 704 -11.42 -18.14 -0.26
CA ASP A 704 -11.17 -17.84 -1.67
C ASP A 704 -10.69 -19.10 -2.38
N ALA A 705 -10.98 -19.22 -3.67
CA ALA A 705 -10.55 -20.36 -4.47
C ALA A 705 -10.08 -19.94 -5.87
N THR A 706 -9.17 -20.73 -6.42
CA THR A 706 -8.71 -20.61 -7.81
C THR A 706 -8.69 -22.00 -8.42
N LEU A 707 -9.14 -22.12 -9.66
CA LEU A 707 -8.93 -23.29 -10.52
C LEU A 707 -8.37 -22.82 -11.85
N GLY A 708 -7.39 -23.52 -12.41
CA GLY A 708 -6.84 -23.11 -13.70
C GLY A 708 -6.24 -24.26 -14.49
N ALA A 709 -6.12 -24.01 -15.78
CA ALA A 709 -5.52 -24.90 -16.75
C ALA A 709 -4.56 -24.11 -17.66
N ARG A 710 -3.40 -24.67 -17.94
CA ARG A 710 -2.40 -24.09 -18.84
C ARG A 710 -1.94 -25.08 -19.89
N VAL A 711 -1.82 -24.60 -21.12
CA VAL A 711 -1.42 -25.38 -22.28
C VAL A 711 -0.36 -24.63 -23.07
N THR A 712 0.61 -25.37 -23.62
CA THR A 712 1.57 -24.84 -24.58
C THR A 712 1.11 -25.23 -25.98
N LEU A 713 0.80 -24.23 -26.80
CA LEU A 713 0.39 -24.38 -28.19
C LEU A 713 1.62 -24.42 -29.11
N PRO A 714 1.46 -24.83 -30.40
CA PRO A 714 2.55 -24.75 -31.38
C PRO A 714 3.15 -23.35 -31.49
N GLY A 715 4.49 -23.30 -31.56
CA GLY A 715 5.28 -22.07 -31.50
C GLY A 715 5.53 -21.56 -30.08
N GLU A 716 5.56 -22.46 -29.09
CA GLU A 716 5.83 -22.19 -27.65
C GLU A 716 4.88 -21.20 -26.95
N ARG A 717 3.80 -20.81 -27.61
CA ARG A 717 2.76 -19.94 -27.07
C ARG A 717 2.09 -20.60 -25.88
N LYS A 718 2.16 -19.95 -24.71
CA LYS A 718 1.50 -20.43 -23.50
C LYS A 718 0.14 -19.76 -23.38
N VAL A 719 -0.90 -20.56 -23.15
CA VAL A 719 -2.25 -20.09 -22.85
C VAL A 719 -2.67 -20.66 -21.51
N GLU A 720 -3.14 -19.80 -20.62
CA GLU A 720 -3.70 -20.16 -19.32
C GLU A 720 -5.12 -19.63 -19.20
N VAL A 721 -6.02 -20.45 -18.68
CA VAL A 721 -7.37 -20.06 -18.27
C VAL A 721 -7.49 -20.28 -16.77
N GLN A 722 -7.94 -19.26 -16.06
CA GLN A 722 -8.05 -19.23 -14.62
C GLN A 722 -9.47 -18.80 -14.23
N LEU A 723 -10.05 -19.53 -13.28
CA LEU A 723 -11.31 -19.22 -12.62
C LEU A 723 -10.99 -18.86 -11.18
N ASN A 724 -11.39 -17.67 -10.74
CA ASN A 724 -11.21 -17.22 -9.37
C ASN A 724 -12.57 -17.01 -8.71
N ALA A 725 -12.70 -17.43 -7.46
CA ALA A 725 -13.84 -17.14 -6.60
C ALA A 725 -13.35 -16.45 -5.33
N THR A 726 -13.89 -15.28 -5.02
CA THR A 726 -13.64 -14.58 -3.76
C THR A 726 -14.87 -14.67 -2.87
N ASN A 727 -14.67 -14.83 -1.56
CA ASN A 727 -15.77 -15.04 -0.61
C ASN A 727 -16.68 -16.21 -1.04
N LEU A 728 -16.08 -17.38 -1.29
CA LEU A 728 -16.66 -18.58 -1.89
C LEU A 728 -17.97 -19.06 -1.23
N PHE A 729 -18.20 -18.77 0.04
CA PHE A 729 -19.42 -19.18 0.75
C PHE A 729 -20.40 -18.03 1.02
N ASP A 730 -20.25 -16.91 0.32
CA ASP A 730 -21.11 -15.72 0.41
C ASP A 730 -21.33 -15.23 1.85
N ARG A 731 -20.24 -15.17 2.63
CA ARG A 731 -20.30 -14.66 4.00
C ARG A 731 -20.65 -13.18 3.94
N LYS A 732 -21.63 -12.75 4.73
CA LYS A 732 -21.89 -11.33 5.02
C LYS A 732 -21.03 -10.89 6.20
N TYR A 733 -20.24 -9.84 6.01
CA TYR A 733 -19.29 -9.36 7.02
C TYR A 733 -18.98 -7.87 6.85
N ILE A 734 -18.37 -7.29 7.87
CA ILE A 734 -17.78 -5.96 7.84
C ILE A 734 -16.29 -6.16 7.53
N SER A 735 -15.85 -5.73 6.36
CA SER A 735 -14.46 -5.85 5.96
C SER A 735 -13.62 -4.81 6.67
N THR A 736 -13.85 -3.54 6.34
CA THR A 736 -13.05 -2.41 6.81
C THR A 736 -13.67 -1.77 8.04
N ILE A 737 -12.83 -1.45 9.02
CA ILE A 737 -13.17 -0.55 10.12
C ILE A 737 -12.20 0.64 10.15
N GLY A 738 -12.65 1.79 10.66
CA GLY A 738 -11.81 3.00 10.68
C GLY A 738 -11.73 3.74 9.33
N SER A 739 -12.65 3.49 8.38
CA SER A 739 -12.72 4.24 7.11
C SER A 739 -12.72 5.76 7.31
N ASN A 740 -13.47 6.22 8.30
CA ASN A 740 -13.63 7.62 8.69
C ASN A 740 -13.00 7.94 10.06
N GLY A 741 -11.99 7.15 10.47
CA GLY A 741 -11.31 7.27 11.75
C GLY A 741 -12.07 6.67 12.94
N PHE A 742 -11.46 6.76 14.13
CA PHE A 742 -11.97 6.12 15.35
C PHE A 742 -12.49 7.15 16.34
N GLY A 743 -13.49 6.75 17.14
CA GLY A 743 -14.05 7.54 18.23
C GLY A 743 -13.65 7.02 19.61
N ASN A 744 -13.85 7.85 20.64
CA ASN A 744 -13.62 7.43 22.04
C ASN A 744 -14.59 6.32 22.46
N SER A 745 -15.88 6.49 22.14
CA SER A 745 -16.98 5.60 22.51
C SER A 745 -18.15 5.81 21.55
N GLY A 746 -19.11 4.90 21.58
CA GLY A 746 -20.33 4.99 20.78
C GLY A 746 -20.15 4.56 19.32
N ASP A 747 -21.27 4.40 18.64
CA ASP A 747 -21.31 4.01 17.24
C ASP A 747 -20.97 5.20 16.33
N ASN A 748 -20.30 4.94 15.20
CA ASN A 748 -19.94 5.96 14.22
C ASN A 748 -19.88 5.37 12.80
N GLN A 749 -20.04 6.22 11.79
CA GLN A 749 -20.00 5.83 10.38
C GLN A 749 -18.55 5.61 9.94
N THR A 750 -18.03 4.41 10.22
CA THR A 750 -16.64 4.05 9.92
C THR A 750 -16.45 2.60 9.47
N LEU A 751 -17.55 1.92 9.16
CA LEU A 751 -17.59 0.50 8.80
C LEU A 751 -17.88 0.38 7.30
N LEU A 752 -17.17 -0.49 6.60
CA LEU A 752 -17.52 -0.86 5.22
C LEU A 752 -17.88 -2.34 5.17
N ALA A 753 -18.93 -2.63 4.42
CA ALA A 753 -19.35 -3.99 4.14
C ALA A 753 -18.32 -4.68 3.24
N GLY A 754 -18.07 -5.97 3.49
CA GLY A 754 -17.27 -6.80 2.60
C GLY A 754 -18.04 -7.19 1.35
N ALA A 755 -17.33 -7.36 0.23
CA ALA A 755 -17.93 -7.81 -1.02
C ALA A 755 -18.58 -9.20 -0.87
N PRO A 756 -19.72 -9.46 -1.56
CA PRO A 756 -20.35 -10.77 -1.60
C PRO A 756 -19.48 -11.77 -2.36
N GLN A 757 -19.99 -12.98 -2.57
CA GLN A 757 -19.35 -13.93 -3.48
C GLN A 757 -19.18 -13.31 -4.88
N GLN A 758 -17.96 -13.36 -5.42
CA GLN A 758 -17.65 -12.88 -6.77
C GLN A 758 -16.81 -13.92 -7.53
N PHE A 759 -17.03 -14.01 -8.84
CA PHE A 759 -16.36 -14.93 -9.74
C PHE A 759 -15.74 -14.19 -10.92
N PHE A 760 -14.54 -14.61 -11.30
CA PHE A 760 -13.79 -14.02 -12.40
C PHE A 760 -13.19 -15.12 -13.27
N VAL A 761 -13.19 -14.87 -14.58
CA VAL A 761 -12.49 -15.70 -15.57
C VAL A 761 -11.38 -14.87 -16.18
N THR A 762 -10.15 -15.36 -16.08
CA THR A 762 -8.98 -14.74 -16.71
C THR A 762 -8.41 -15.66 -17.77
N VAL A 763 -8.14 -15.11 -18.95
CA VAL A 763 -7.33 -15.74 -19.99
C VAL A 763 -6.00 -15.01 -20.06
N LYS A 764 -4.90 -15.75 -19.90
CA LYS A 764 -3.53 -15.23 -20.04
C LYS A 764 -2.88 -15.89 -21.25
N THR A 765 -2.15 -15.13 -22.04
CA THR A 765 -1.38 -15.66 -23.16
C THR A 765 -0.08 -14.90 -23.33
N GLY A 766 0.94 -15.56 -23.85
CA GLY A 766 2.16 -14.90 -24.27
C GLY A 766 3.07 -15.78 -25.12
N PHE A 767 4.08 -15.14 -25.70
CA PHE A 767 5.20 -15.76 -26.40
C PHE A 767 6.49 -15.01 -26.08
#